data_AF-A0A6P2EJ87-F1
#
_entry.id   AF-A0A6P2EJ87-F1
#
_cell.length_a   1.000
_cell.length_b   1.000
_cell.length_c   1.000
_cell.angle_alpha   90.00
_cell.angle_beta   90.00
_cell.angle_gamma   90.00
#
_symmetry.space_group_name_H-M   'P 1'
#
loop_
_entity.id
_entity.type
_entity.pdbx_description
1 polymer ?
#
loop_
_entity_poly.entity_id
_entity_poly.type
_entity_poly.pdbx_seq_one_letter_code
_entity_poly.pdbx_strand_id
1 'polypeptide(L)'
;MTVPAQTPVSTHVGNGVTTSFAYGFKLLDAADIRVSVAGVLKTLNTDYTVTGIGAEAGGTIVFLAAPVSLAAIELVRSVTVQRLTDYQYSGDFQSPTVNRDFDRLVMMLQDSGVAVANALRYPPGDPASGVLPDAAARALKGLAFDADGNPFLTTAAGDANALAAQLASVATSALGGGQVGYDAALAYAGGTAGKGIKDAAAAAAAGLANAATALAAAGAATTNINAFKTDVASVADNAKGAALMGYKAPFTGAVGRTLAAKLAAEAVSVLDFGADPTGAADATAAFQAAYAASKVIRVPAGIYTITGAIGSLTDGLGVNWIGDGSKVTTIRMAHASAQFQVSGRGWTVAEIGFEAQAVVSAAIKCGEVDSNDNAQLTNCHFISNSPVSDGAGQKYFLICCDLYRMWYSTITGNVFRNGFYNDRFAGVGLKFHYSVNNTISENSFACFDKAYEWTTDTYIGTYQCEGHMISGNAFVWNTWHIYLGAGLLACIVGNILDQAPITAYPIESYATCTQLVGNWIGSGYPVFLKNSDRHIVANNVFDQLVGATAAGHAALVIDNADYGIITGNVVRGYWVGMSANSSCSFWTMTGNMAVGQSSGVAWNFSLMNADSIFANNNACDQIQVFGTGLDRTTYATTVVPTFGSPGTTQTFDIPLPVNRFSVPPIAMVTPDSTGDLVCSVDHANTTVSNVRVVVKKRDGTSFSGGYRFFLNAHAL
;
A
#
# COMPACT_ATOMS: atom_id res chain seq x y z
N MET A 1 8.91 146.21 10.37
CA MET A 1 8.30 145.05 9.68
C MET A 1 8.93 143.81 10.28
N THR A 2 8.19 142.70 10.35
CA THR A 2 8.59 141.45 11.00
C THR A 2 8.39 140.31 10.03
N VAL A 3 9.36 139.40 9.88
CA VAL A 3 9.17 138.16 9.09
C VAL A 3 8.35 137.15 9.90
N PRO A 4 7.14 136.75 9.45
CA PRO A 4 6.38 135.69 10.12
C PRO A 4 7.00 134.31 9.87
N ALA A 5 6.47 133.27 10.53
CA ALA A 5 6.80 131.89 10.16
C ALA A 5 6.36 131.63 8.71
N GLN A 6 7.32 131.36 7.83
CA GLN A 6 7.08 131.12 6.41
C GLN A 6 7.71 129.79 6.01
N THR A 7 7.10 129.11 5.05
CA THR A 7 7.72 127.97 4.37
C THR A 7 8.54 128.51 3.19
N PRO A 8 9.89 128.53 3.25
CA PRO A 8 10.75 129.12 2.23
C PRO A 8 10.86 128.28 0.94
N VAL A 9 9.82 127.51 0.61
CA VAL A 9 9.78 126.62 -0.55
C VAL A 9 8.43 126.79 -1.24
N SER A 10 8.46 126.92 -2.56
CA SER A 10 7.27 126.87 -3.40
C SER A 10 7.55 125.97 -4.60
N THR A 11 6.68 125.01 -4.85
CA THR A 11 6.81 124.07 -5.97
C THR A 11 5.69 124.29 -6.97
N HIS A 12 6.05 124.21 -8.25
CA HIS A 12 5.12 124.33 -9.38
C HIS A 12 5.45 123.28 -10.43
N VAL A 13 4.57 123.15 -11.42
CA VAL A 13 4.80 122.32 -12.59
C VAL A 13 4.62 123.18 -13.84
N GLY A 14 5.61 123.15 -14.73
CA GLY A 14 5.55 123.83 -16.02
C GLY A 14 4.47 123.24 -16.92
N ASN A 15 3.82 124.08 -17.73
CA ASN A 15 2.83 123.68 -18.74
C ASN A 15 3.28 124.01 -20.17
N GLY A 16 4.53 124.47 -20.35
CA GLY A 16 5.07 124.89 -21.64
C GLY A 16 4.63 126.26 -22.15
N VAL A 17 3.78 127.00 -21.41
CA VAL A 17 3.22 128.29 -21.86
C VAL A 17 3.37 129.40 -20.82
N THR A 18 3.05 129.12 -19.55
CA THR A 18 3.11 130.11 -18.46
C THR A 18 4.57 130.42 -18.10
N THR A 19 4.93 131.71 -18.06
CA THR A 19 6.27 132.18 -17.68
C THR A 19 6.35 132.74 -16.26
N SER A 20 5.21 133.01 -15.63
CA SER A 20 5.11 133.68 -14.31
C SER A 20 4.64 132.70 -13.24
N PHE A 21 5.45 132.48 -12.19
CA PHE A 21 5.17 131.58 -11.09
C PHE A 21 5.36 132.28 -9.74
N ALA A 22 4.35 132.21 -8.87
CA ALA A 22 4.39 132.89 -7.58
C ALA A 22 5.26 132.16 -6.55
N TYR A 23 5.96 132.90 -5.70
CA TYR A 23 6.59 132.38 -4.49
C TYR A 23 5.91 133.01 -3.27
N GLY A 24 5.63 132.22 -2.24
CA GLY A 24 4.80 132.62 -1.09
C GLY A 24 5.55 133.14 0.14
N PHE A 25 6.82 133.52 -0.01
CA PHE A 25 7.70 133.90 1.11
C PHE A 25 8.47 135.19 0.82
N LYS A 26 8.85 135.95 1.86
CA LYS A 26 9.55 137.21 1.68
C LYS A 26 10.99 137.00 1.22
N LEU A 27 11.44 137.83 0.28
CA LEU A 27 12.83 137.99 -0.16
C LEU A 27 13.33 139.39 0.15
N LEU A 28 14.57 139.52 0.61
CA LEU A 28 15.22 140.80 0.86
C LEU A 28 15.98 141.32 -0.37
N ASP A 29 16.59 140.40 -1.12
CA ASP A 29 17.28 140.66 -2.38
C ASP A 29 16.89 139.60 -3.42
N ALA A 30 16.91 139.96 -4.71
CA ALA A 30 16.54 139.03 -5.79
C ALA A 30 17.46 137.81 -5.89
N ALA A 31 18.68 137.90 -5.36
CA ALA A 31 19.65 136.81 -5.30
C ALA A 31 19.41 135.84 -4.13
N ASP A 32 18.53 136.16 -3.18
CA ASP A 32 18.24 135.31 -2.02
C ASP A 32 17.26 134.17 -2.35
N ILE A 33 17.14 133.79 -3.63
CA ILE A 33 16.33 132.65 -4.09
C ILE A 33 17.14 131.75 -5.02
N ARG A 34 16.92 130.45 -4.90
CA ARG A 34 17.35 129.44 -5.87
C ARG A 34 16.13 128.93 -6.60
N VAL A 35 16.22 128.97 -7.92
CA VAL A 35 15.18 128.50 -8.83
C VAL A 35 15.74 127.31 -9.58
N SER A 36 15.09 126.15 -9.47
CA SER A 36 15.44 124.96 -10.24
C SER A 36 14.26 124.56 -11.14
N VAL A 37 14.57 124.02 -12.32
CA VAL A 37 13.60 123.43 -13.24
C VAL A 37 14.09 122.05 -13.62
N ALA A 38 13.27 121.02 -13.39
CA ALA A 38 13.61 119.60 -13.54
C ALA A 38 14.93 119.22 -12.82
N GLY A 39 15.17 119.79 -11.63
CA GLY A 39 16.38 119.55 -10.84
C GLY A 39 17.63 120.32 -11.29
N VAL A 40 17.53 121.14 -12.35
CA VAL A 40 18.64 121.96 -12.85
C VAL A 40 18.50 123.40 -12.37
N LEU A 41 19.52 123.92 -11.69
CA LEU A 41 19.57 125.30 -11.18
C LEU A 41 19.57 126.32 -12.33
N LYS A 42 18.76 127.37 -12.19
CA LYS A 42 18.62 128.49 -13.14
C LYS A 42 19.30 129.75 -12.64
N THR A 43 19.75 130.59 -13.56
CA THR A 43 20.53 131.80 -13.28
C THR A 43 19.66 133.06 -13.30
N LEU A 44 19.73 133.84 -12.23
CA LEU A 44 19.04 135.14 -12.11
C LEU A 44 19.50 136.12 -13.20
N ASN A 45 18.56 136.87 -13.78
CA ASN A 45 18.72 137.80 -14.90
C ASN A 45 19.11 137.17 -16.26
N THR A 46 19.43 135.87 -16.30
CA THR A 46 19.64 135.13 -17.55
C THR A 46 18.44 134.25 -17.89
N ASP A 47 17.97 133.46 -16.92
CA ASP A 47 16.86 132.52 -17.12
C ASP A 47 15.53 133.05 -16.56
N TYR A 48 15.59 133.86 -15.49
CA TYR A 48 14.42 134.43 -14.83
C TYR A 48 14.72 135.77 -14.15
N THR A 49 13.68 136.55 -13.91
CA THR A 49 13.68 137.75 -13.07
C THR A 49 12.75 137.58 -11.87
N VAL A 50 12.96 138.39 -10.83
CA VAL A 50 12.19 138.33 -9.57
C VAL A 50 11.45 139.64 -9.37
N THR A 51 10.15 139.54 -9.04
CA THR A 51 9.29 140.67 -8.69
C THR A 51 8.75 140.48 -7.27
N GLY A 52 8.33 141.56 -6.59
CA GLY A 52 7.79 141.47 -5.24
C GLY A 52 8.84 141.34 -4.13
N ILE A 53 10.06 141.87 -4.36
CA ILE A 53 11.09 141.98 -3.32
C ILE A 53 10.58 142.87 -2.19
N GLY A 54 10.80 142.44 -0.94
CA GLY A 54 10.34 143.13 0.27
C GLY A 54 8.89 142.87 0.68
N ALA A 55 8.07 142.23 -0.16
CA ALA A 55 6.67 141.91 0.16
C ALA A 55 6.56 140.67 1.07
N GLU A 56 5.75 140.77 2.12
CA GLU A 56 5.56 139.67 3.10
C GLU A 56 4.88 138.45 2.47
N ALA A 57 3.92 138.63 1.56
CA ALA A 57 3.24 137.54 0.86
C ALA A 57 4.08 136.92 -0.28
N GLY A 58 5.32 137.40 -0.47
CA GLY A 58 6.18 137.02 -1.58
C GLY A 58 5.84 137.75 -2.88
N GLY A 59 6.20 137.13 -4.00
CA GLY A 59 6.20 137.78 -5.31
C GLY A 59 6.15 136.76 -6.44
N THR A 60 6.65 137.12 -7.61
CA THR A 60 6.60 136.25 -8.81
C THR A 60 7.97 136.12 -9.46
N ILE A 61 8.32 134.87 -9.80
CA ILE A 61 9.43 134.53 -10.69
C ILE A 61 8.91 134.55 -12.12
N VAL A 62 9.54 135.37 -12.97
CA VAL A 62 9.19 135.49 -14.40
C VAL A 62 10.33 134.92 -15.22
N PHE A 63 10.11 133.76 -15.84
CA PHE A 63 11.08 133.14 -16.75
C PHE A 63 11.09 133.85 -18.10
N LEU A 64 12.27 133.92 -18.73
CA LEU A 64 12.41 134.45 -20.09
C LEU A 64 11.87 133.48 -21.14
N ALA A 65 11.90 132.18 -20.86
CA ALA A 65 11.29 131.12 -21.66
C ALA A 65 10.41 130.23 -20.77
N ALA A 66 9.19 129.90 -21.22
CA ALA A 66 8.26 129.09 -20.45
C ALA A 66 8.85 127.70 -20.15
N PRO A 67 8.89 127.24 -18.87
CA PRO A 67 9.32 125.89 -18.54
C PRO A 67 8.44 124.85 -19.25
N VAL A 68 9.09 123.82 -19.82
CA VAL A 68 8.42 122.75 -20.59
C VAL A 68 7.38 122.01 -19.75
N SER A 69 6.38 121.43 -20.41
CA SER A 69 5.30 120.70 -19.74
C SER A 69 5.83 119.59 -18.84
N LEU A 70 5.26 119.45 -17.64
CA LEU A 70 5.63 118.49 -16.60
C LEU A 70 7.01 118.71 -15.94
N ALA A 71 7.76 119.76 -16.31
CA ALA A 71 8.98 120.10 -15.58
C ALA A 71 8.64 120.60 -14.18
N ALA A 72 9.15 119.93 -13.14
CA ALA A 72 9.04 120.39 -11.76
C ALA A 72 9.84 121.69 -11.59
N ILE A 73 9.20 122.73 -11.07
CA ILE A 73 9.82 124.02 -10.78
C ILE A 73 9.90 124.14 -9.27
N GLU A 74 11.09 124.37 -8.74
CA GLU A 74 11.32 124.54 -7.31
C GLU A 74 11.90 125.92 -7.04
N LEU A 75 11.21 126.68 -6.19
CA LEU A 75 11.58 128.03 -5.79
C LEU A 75 11.91 127.97 -4.29
N VAL A 76 13.19 128.04 -3.96
CA VAL A 76 13.67 127.88 -2.58
C VAL A 76 14.37 129.15 -2.14
N ARG A 77 13.98 129.74 -1.01
CA ARG A 77 14.75 130.84 -0.41
C ARG A 77 16.12 130.30 0.01
N SER A 78 17.15 131.04 -0.36
CA SER A 78 18.52 130.73 0.04
C SER A 78 19.21 132.03 0.36
N VAL A 79 19.00 132.48 1.60
CA VAL A 79 19.66 133.69 2.06
C VAL A 79 21.15 133.40 2.25
N THR A 80 22.00 134.19 1.60
CA THR A 80 23.45 134.08 1.84
C THR A 80 23.74 134.44 3.29
N VAL A 81 24.45 133.56 4.02
CA VAL A 81 24.79 133.71 5.43
C VAL A 81 25.86 134.78 5.61
N GLN A 82 25.43 136.04 5.66
CA GLN A 82 26.28 137.21 5.86
C GLN A 82 25.48 138.37 6.49
N ARG A 83 26.16 139.20 7.29
CA ARG A 83 25.66 140.49 7.79
C ARG A 83 26.67 141.57 7.43
N LEU A 84 26.29 142.50 6.57
CA LEU A 84 27.20 143.52 6.02
C LEU A 84 27.01 144.90 6.65
N THR A 85 25.91 145.13 7.37
CA THR A 85 25.60 146.45 7.96
C THR A 85 26.33 146.64 9.30
N ASP A 86 27.12 147.72 9.38
CA ASP A 86 27.78 148.16 10.62
C ASP A 86 27.04 149.35 11.25
N TYR A 87 26.59 149.20 12.49
CA TYR A 87 25.88 150.27 13.21
C TYR A 87 26.89 151.21 13.85
N GLN A 88 26.85 152.49 13.45
CA GLN A 88 27.76 153.51 13.95
C GLN A 88 27.39 153.93 15.38
N TYR A 89 28.40 154.10 16.23
CA TYR A 89 28.21 154.64 17.59
C TYR A 89 27.70 156.08 17.50
N SER A 90 26.58 156.38 18.19
CA SER A 90 25.89 157.68 18.17
C SER A 90 25.35 158.13 16.80
N GLY A 91 25.15 157.20 15.86
CA GLY A 91 24.42 157.47 14.60
C GLY A 91 22.90 157.42 14.77
N ASP A 92 22.17 157.93 13.78
CA ASP A 92 20.70 157.87 13.76
C ASP A 92 20.21 156.41 13.74
N PHE A 93 19.26 156.10 14.62
CA PHE A 93 18.62 154.78 14.65
C PHE A 93 17.58 154.67 13.52
N GLN A 94 18.05 154.30 12.33
CA GLN A 94 17.20 154.09 11.17
C GLN A 94 16.50 152.73 11.25
N SER A 95 15.25 152.74 11.73
CA SER A 95 14.45 151.52 11.88
C SER A 95 14.30 150.67 10.59
N PRO A 96 14.31 151.21 9.34
CA PRO A 96 14.30 150.37 8.13
C PRO A 96 15.59 149.54 7.97
N THR A 97 16.75 150.14 8.25
CA THR A 97 18.06 149.48 8.15
C THR A 97 18.16 148.35 9.18
N VAL A 98 17.75 148.62 10.42
CA VAL A 98 17.81 147.64 11.50
C VAL A 98 16.83 146.49 11.30
N ASN A 99 15.60 146.78 10.87
CA ASN A 99 14.61 145.74 10.59
C ASN A 99 15.07 144.82 9.44
N ARG A 100 15.70 145.36 8.38
CA ARG A 100 16.21 144.54 7.27
C ARG A 100 17.29 143.55 7.72
N ASP A 101 18.19 143.97 8.61
CA ASP A 101 19.25 143.13 9.17
C ASP A 101 18.66 142.00 10.05
N PHE A 102 17.69 142.32 10.91
CA PHE A 102 17.03 141.31 11.75
C PHE A 102 16.17 140.34 10.95
N ASP A 103 15.43 140.83 9.94
CA ASP A 103 14.67 140.00 9.03
C ASP A 103 15.59 138.98 8.33
N ARG A 104 16.80 139.40 7.91
CA ARG A 104 17.78 138.52 7.23
C ARG A 104 18.22 137.36 8.14
N LEU A 105 18.48 137.64 9.41
CA LEU A 105 18.88 136.62 10.40
C LEU A 105 17.76 135.59 10.63
N VAL A 106 16.51 136.05 10.77
CA VAL A 106 15.35 135.16 10.95
C VAL A 106 15.18 134.24 9.73
N MET A 107 15.38 134.76 8.52
CA MET A 107 15.28 133.95 7.30
C MET A 107 16.38 132.88 7.22
N MET A 108 17.63 133.18 7.58
CA MET A 108 18.71 132.18 7.62
C MET A 108 18.40 131.02 8.56
N LEU A 109 17.81 131.33 9.73
CA LEU A 109 17.36 130.33 10.70
C LEU A 109 16.25 129.44 10.14
N GLN A 110 15.27 130.02 9.46
CA GLN A 110 14.19 129.26 8.80
C GLN A 110 14.74 128.35 7.70
N ASP A 111 15.66 128.83 6.87
CA ASP A 111 16.26 128.06 5.77
C ASP A 111 17.08 126.86 6.33
N SER A 112 17.84 127.06 7.41
CA SER A 112 18.62 125.99 8.08
C SER A 112 17.72 124.92 8.73
N GLY A 113 16.58 125.32 9.29
CA GLY A 113 15.61 124.39 9.89
C GLY A 113 15.06 123.36 8.89
N VAL A 114 14.84 123.76 7.64
CA VAL A 114 14.38 122.86 6.56
C VAL A 114 15.48 121.85 6.19
N ALA A 115 16.75 122.25 6.19
CA ALA A 115 17.87 121.36 5.90
C ALA A 115 18.05 120.28 6.98
N VAL A 116 17.94 120.64 8.27
CA VAL A 116 18.08 119.70 9.39
C VAL A 116 16.90 118.73 9.49
N ALA A 117 15.68 119.16 9.14
CA ALA A 117 14.50 118.30 9.16
C ALA A 117 14.60 117.09 8.20
N ASN A 118 15.41 117.22 7.15
CA ASN A 118 15.60 116.19 6.11
C ASN A 118 16.88 115.36 6.27
N ALA A 119 17.58 115.45 7.42
CA ALA A 119 18.76 114.65 7.73
C ALA A 119 18.42 113.35 8.48
N LEU A 120 19.32 112.36 8.42
CA LEU A 120 19.27 111.19 9.31
C LEU A 120 19.58 111.64 10.75
N ARG A 121 18.71 111.31 11.72
CA ARG A 121 18.82 111.81 13.11
C ARG A 121 18.80 110.67 14.12
N TYR A 122 19.66 110.81 15.13
CA TYR A 122 19.58 110.05 16.36
C TYR A 122 18.59 110.72 17.34
N PRO A 123 17.90 109.94 18.18
CA PRO A 123 17.10 110.50 19.26
C PRO A 123 17.99 111.23 20.29
N PRO A 124 17.45 112.24 21.01
CA PRO A 124 18.23 112.99 22.01
C PRO A 124 18.71 112.07 23.14
N GLY A 125 20.03 112.04 23.39
CA GLY A 125 20.66 111.23 24.44
C GLY A 125 21.35 109.94 23.95
N ASP A 126 21.30 109.65 22.65
CA ASP A 126 21.99 108.53 22.04
C ASP A 126 23.52 108.76 21.98
N PRO A 127 24.36 107.88 22.54
CA PRO A 127 25.82 108.00 22.50
C PRO A 127 26.44 107.60 21.15
N ALA A 128 25.67 107.04 20.20
CA ALA A 128 26.17 106.57 18.91
C ALA A 128 26.66 107.72 18.01
N SER A 129 27.83 107.53 17.39
CA SER A 129 28.37 108.49 16.42
C SER A 129 27.61 108.42 15.10
N GLY A 130 27.08 109.56 14.65
CA GLY A 130 26.43 109.72 13.34
C GLY A 130 27.39 109.91 12.16
N VAL A 131 28.69 109.76 12.39
CA VAL A 131 29.71 109.93 11.35
C VAL A 131 29.79 108.64 10.52
N LEU A 132 29.41 108.73 9.25
CA LEU A 132 29.60 107.63 8.30
C LEU A 132 31.11 107.44 8.00
N PRO A 133 31.59 106.18 7.85
CA PRO A 133 32.93 105.90 7.33
C PRO A 133 33.15 106.49 5.92
N ASP A 134 34.41 106.61 5.51
CA ASP A 134 34.75 107.17 4.20
C ASP A 134 34.11 106.40 3.02
N ALA A 135 34.08 107.04 1.85
CA ALA A 135 33.43 106.50 0.67
C ALA A 135 34.01 105.17 0.17
N ALA A 136 35.30 104.94 0.37
CA ALA A 136 35.97 103.70 -0.04
C ALA A 136 35.62 102.55 0.91
N ALA A 137 35.56 102.81 2.22
CA ALA A 137 35.22 101.83 3.25
C ALA A 137 33.78 101.32 3.15
N ARG A 138 32.85 102.15 2.65
CA ARG A 138 31.42 101.84 2.47
C ARG A 138 31.04 101.35 1.06
N ALA A 139 31.98 101.26 0.13
CA ALA A 139 31.68 100.74 -1.21
C ALA A 139 31.20 99.28 -1.12
N LEU A 140 30.07 98.98 -1.78
CA LEU A 140 29.42 97.65 -1.84
C LEU A 140 29.02 97.03 -0.49
N LYS A 141 28.78 97.85 0.55
CA LYS A 141 28.33 97.38 1.87
C LYS A 141 26.97 97.96 2.26
N GLY A 142 26.21 97.21 3.06
CA GLY A 142 24.96 97.69 3.67
C GLY A 142 25.20 98.36 5.01
N LEU A 143 24.41 99.39 5.35
CA LEU A 143 24.38 99.99 6.68
C LEU A 143 23.48 99.12 7.58
N ALA A 144 24.04 98.59 8.67
CA ALA A 144 23.35 97.76 9.66
C ALA A 144 23.66 98.27 11.07
N PHE A 145 22.98 97.71 12.08
CA PHE A 145 23.20 98.03 13.49
C PHE A 145 23.63 96.78 14.25
N ASP A 146 24.64 96.91 15.11
CA ASP A 146 25.11 95.80 15.95
C ASP A 146 24.17 95.54 17.14
N ALA A 147 24.55 94.61 18.02
CA ALA A 147 23.75 94.25 19.19
C ALA A 147 23.57 95.42 20.20
N ASP A 148 24.46 96.41 20.16
CA ASP A 148 24.43 97.61 21.00
C ASP A 148 23.76 98.79 20.27
N GLY A 149 23.23 98.58 19.06
CA GLY A 149 22.57 99.59 18.25
C GLY A 149 23.52 100.54 17.51
N ASN A 150 24.83 100.27 17.50
CA ASN A 150 25.79 101.11 16.78
C ASN A 150 25.78 100.78 15.28
N PRO A 151 25.86 101.80 14.41
CA PRO A 151 25.92 101.57 12.98
C PRO A 151 27.24 100.87 12.58
N PHE A 152 27.15 99.78 11.82
CA PHE A 152 28.29 99.11 11.20
C PHE A 152 27.98 98.72 9.74
N LEU A 153 29.02 98.30 9.01
CA LEU A 153 28.91 97.91 7.60
C LEU A 153 28.96 96.38 7.46
N THR A 154 27.95 95.78 6.80
CA THR A 154 27.86 94.31 6.59
C THR A 154 27.94 93.90 5.11
N THR A 155 28.41 92.68 4.85
CA THR A 155 28.41 92.04 3.52
C THR A 155 27.06 91.39 3.25
N ALA A 156 26.48 91.63 2.07
CA ALA A 156 25.09 91.28 1.76
C ALA A 156 24.80 89.76 1.82
N ALA A 157 23.93 89.33 2.74
CA ALA A 157 23.06 88.17 2.54
C ALA A 157 21.74 88.68 1.94
N GLY A 158 21.24 88.01 0.89
CA GLY A 158 20.09 88.43 0.10
C GLY A 158 18.76 88.52 0.87
N ASP A 159 17.76 89.08 0.20
CA ASP A 159 16.42 89.32 0.74
C ASP A 159 15.58 88.03 0.98
N ALA A 160 14.38 88.19 1.56
CA ALA A 160 13.45 87.09 1.83
C ALA A 160 13.02 86.32 0.56
N ASN A 161 13.11 86.95 -0.62
CA ASN A 161 12.79 86.31 -1.89
C ASN A 161 13.86 85.27 -2.28
N ALA A 162 15.12 85.51 -1.94
CA ALA A 162 16.19 84.54 -2.17
C ALA A 162 16.00 83.24 -1.38
N LEU A 163 15.54 83.33 -0.12
CA LEU A 163 15.22 82.16 0.70
C LEU A 163 13.99 81.40 0.16
N ALA A 164 12.93 82.12 -0.21
CA ALA A 164 11.72 81.52 -0.78
C ALA A 164 12.01 80.78 -2.11
N ALA A 165 12.90 81.33 -2.94
CA ALA A 165 13.32 80.69 -4.19
C ALA A 165 14.11 79.40 -3.96
N GLN A 166 14.99 79.35 -2.93
CA GLN A 166 15.74 78.13 -2.60
C GLN A 166 14.84 77.02 -2.05
N LEU A 167 13.86 77.36 -1.21
CA LEU A 167 12.91 76.42 -0.63
C LEU A 167 11.91 75.87 -1.66
N ALA A 168 11.64 76.61 -2.74
CA ALA A 168 10.80 76.18 -3.86
C ALA A 168 11.58 75.48 -4.99
N SER A 169 12.91 75.49 -4.94
CA SER A 169 13.75 74.97 -6.03
C SER A 169 13.82 73.43 -6.03
N VAL A 170 13.70 72.84 -7.23
CA VAL A 170 13.87 71.39 -7.48
C VAL A 170 15.15 71.08 -8.27
N ALA A 171 16.05 72.06 -8.42
CA ALA A 171 17.19 71.97 -9.32
C ALA A 171 18.27 70.98 -8.87
N THR A 172 18.46 70.80 -7.56
CA THR A 172 19.44 69.85 -6.99
C THR A 172 18.90 69.24 -5.70
N SER A 173 19.48 68.10 -5.29
CA SER A 173 19.11 67.40 -4.05
C SER A 173 19.46 68.15 -2.76
N ALA A 174 20.25 69.25 -2.84
CA ALA A 174 20.60 70.10 -1.71
C ALA A 174 19.65 71.32 -1.53
N LEU A 175 18.70 71.52 -2.45
CA LEU A 175 17.70 72.59 -2.43
C LEU A 175 16.29 72.03 -2.18
N GLY A 176 15.31 72.90 -2.02
CA GLY A 176 13.92 72.50 -1.80
C GLY A 176 13.77 71.60 -0.58
N GLY A 177 13.31 70.36 -0.79
CA GLY A 177 13.19 69.35 0.27
C GLY A 177 14.50 69.00 0.97
N GLY A 178 15.66 69.16 0.32
CA GLY A 178 16.98 68.94 0.92
C GLY A 178 17.36 69.94 2.01
N GLN A 179 16.64 71.07 2.11
CA GLN A 179 16.78 72.06 3.17
C GLN A 179 15.83 71.81 4.36
N VAL A 180 14.96 70.79 4.28
CA VAL A 180 13.96 70.47 5.31
C VAL A 180 14.38 69.24 6.10
N GLY A 181 14.65 69.40 7.41
CA GLY A 181 14.95 68.29 8.30
C GLY A 181 13.76 67.34 8.50
N TYR A 182 14.00 66.04 8.37
CA TYR A 182 13.03 64.98 8.65
C TYR A 182 13.40 64.19 9.91
N ASP A 183 12.44 64.00 10.81
CA ASP A 183 12.50 63.09 11.96
C ASP A 183 11.23 62.23 11.97
N ALA A 184 11.41 60.91 11.99
CA ALA A 184 10.31 59.96 11.98
C ALA A 184 9.39 60.08 13.22
N ALA A 185 9.90 60.55 14.35
CA ALA A 185 9.17 60.68 15.61
C ALA A 185 8.24 61.90 15.65
N LEU A 186 8.51 62.92 14.82
CA LEU A 186 7.72 64.16 14.81
C LEU A 186 6.39 63.99 14.05
N ALA A 187 5.39 64.77 14.48
CA ALA A 187 4.10 64.87 13.79
C ALA A 187 4.15 66.01 12.76
N TYR A 188 3.94 65.68 11.49
CA TYR A 188 3.90 66.64 10.39
C TYR A 188 2.45 66.88 9.95
N ALA A 189 2.10 68.15 9.72
CA ALA A 189 0.81 68.52 9.18
C ALA A 189 0.62 68.01 7.73
N GLY A 190 -0.63 67.76 7.34
CA GLY A 190 -0.99 67.34 5.99
C GLY A 190 -0.51 68.34 4.92
N GLY A 191 -0.05 67.83 3.78
CA GLY A 191 0.46 68.64 2.66
C GLY A 191 1.91 69.10 2.78
N THR A 192 2.59 68.80 3.89
CA THR A 192 4.03 69.09 4.06
C THR A 192 4.90 68.00 3.46
N ALA A 193 6.12 68.36 3.02
CA ALA A 193 7.12 67.40 2.56
C ALA A 193 7.44 66.33 3.62
N GLY A 194 7.52 66.71 4.90
CA GLY A 194 7.73 65.78 6.02
C GLY A 194 6.62 64.73 6.16
N LYS A 195 5.35 65.11 5.93
CA LYS A 195 4.23 64.16 5.92
C LYS A 195 4.32 63.19 4.73
N GLY A 196 4.67 63.68 3.54
CA GLY A 196 4.85 62.83 2.35
C GLY A 196 5.96 61.80 2.51
N ILE A 197 7.10 62.19 3.09
CA ILE A 197 8.21 61.28 3.39
C ILE A 197 7.80 60.24 4.44
N LYS A 198 7.10 60.65 5.51
CA LYS A 198 6.59 59.74 6.55
C LYS A 198 5.61 58.71 5.99
N ASP A 199 4.70 59.15 5.13
CA ASP A 199 3.71 58.28 4.49
C ASP A 199 4.36 57.30 3.51
N ALA A 200 5.36 57.74 2.73
CA ALA A 200 6.13 56.87 1.86
C ALA A 200 6.93 55.82 2.64
N ALA A 201 7.54 56.19 3.77
CA ALA A 201 8.23 55.27 4.66
C ALA A 201 7.26 54.25 5.30
N ALA A 202 6.08 54.69 5.73
CA ALA A 202 5.04 53.82 6.26
C ALA A 202 4.49 52.85 5.19
N ALA A 203 4.28 53.34 3.96
CA ALA A 203 3.85 52.52 2.83
C ALA A 203 4.91 51.47 2.44
N ALA A 204 6.20 51.84 2.43
CA ALA A 204 7.30 50.91 2.22
C ALA A 204 7.35 49.83 3.32
N ALA A 205 7.23 50.22 4.59
CA ALA A 205 7.19 49.28 5.71
C ALA A 205 5.99 48.31 5.62
N ALA A 206 4.81 48.79 5.22
CA ALA A 206 3.64 47.95 4.98
C ALA A 206 3.86 46.97 3.81
N GLY A 207 4.55 47.40 2.74
CA GLY A 207 4.94 46.54 1.62
C GLY A 207 5.88 45.40 2.03
N LEU A 208 6.90 45.71 2.85
CA LEU A 208 7.82 44.70 3.40
C LEU A 208 7.11 43.71 4.33
N ALA A 209 6.18 44.20 5.17
CA ALA A 209 5.37 43.33 6.03
C ALA A 209 4.50 42.35 5.23
N ASN A 210 3.83 42.83 4.18
CA ASN A 210 3.02 41.98 3.29
C ASN A 210 3.86 40.92 2.55
N ALA A 211 5.05 41.30 2.06
CA ALA A 211 5.97 40.37 1.41
C ALA A 211 6.47 39.29 2.40
N ALA A 212 6.76 39.67 3.64
CA ALA A 212 7.15 38.72 4.70
C ALA A 212 6.01 37.74 5.03
N THR A 213 4.75 38.20 5.10
CA THR A 213 3.59 37.33 5.29
C THR A 213 3.39 36.36 4.12
N ALA A 214 3.54 36.84 2.88
CA ALA A 214 3.43 36.00 1.69
C ALA A 214 4.55 34.94 1.61
N LEU A 215 5.79 35.30 1.96
CA LEU A 215 6.91 34.38 2.03
C LEU A 215 6.72 33.33 3.14
N ALA A 216 6.22 33.73 4.31
CA ALA A 216 5.89 32.81 5.39
C ALA A 216 4.76 31.83 5.00
N ALA A 217 3.72 32.30 4.30
CA ALA A 217 2.65 31.46 3.79
C ALA A 217 3.14 30.47 2.71
N ALA A 218 3.99 30.92 1.79
CA ALA A 218 4.63 30.06 0.78
C ALA A 218 5.56 29.01 1.41
N GLY A 219 6.31 29.40 2.45
CA GLY A 219 7.13 28.50 3.26
C GLY A 219 6.28 27.43 3.97
N ALA A 220 5.19 27.83 4.63
CA ALA A 220 4.25 26.92 5.28
C ALA A 220 3.60 25.94 4.29
N ALA A 221 3.19 26.41 3.10
CA ALA A 221 2.64 25.56 2.06
C ALA A 221 3.65 24.52 1.55
N THR A 222 4.91 24.91 1.37
CA THR A 222 5.99 24.01 0.95
C THR A 222 6.28 22.96 2.03
N THR A 223 6.32 23.37 3.31
CA THR A 223 6.48 22.46 4.45
C THR A 223 5.34 21.44 4.53
N ASN A 224 4.09 21.87 4.34
CA ASN A 224 2.92 20.99 4.37
C ASN A 224 2.92 19.98 3.23
N ILE A 225 3.31 20.38 2.02
CA ILE A 225 3.43 19.47 0.87
C ILE A 225 4.55 18.45 1.11
N ASN A 226 5.70 18.88 1.65
CA ASN A 226 6.80 17.97 1.93
C ASN A 226 6.44 16.99 3.07
N ALA A 227 5.72 17.45 4.09
CA ALA A 227 5.18 16.61 5.15
C ALA A 227 4.18 15.59 4.57
N PHE A 228 3.24 16.02 3.74
CA PHE A 228 2.29 15.11 3.07
C PHE A 228 2.99 14.09 2.17
N LYS A 229 3.98 14.50 1.38
CA LYS A 229 4.80 13.59 0.56
C LYS A 229 5.52 12.56 1.43
N THR A 230 6.10 13.01 2.55
CA THR A 230 6.76 12.15 3.53
C THR A 230 5.78 11.16 4.14
N ASP A 231 4.57 11.61 4.46
CA ASP A 231 3.55 10.76 5.06
C ASP A 231 3.01 9.73 4.05
N VAL A 232 2.70 10.12 2.81
CA VAL A 232 2.26 9.18 1.77
C VAL A 232 3.36 8.21 1.35
N ALA A 233 4.64 8.61 1.44
CA ALA A 233 5.78 7.73 1.15
C ALA A 233 6.24 6.88 2.35
N SER A 234 5.64 7.07 3.53
CA SER A 234 6.05 6.35 4.74
C SER A 234 5.81 4.85 4.61
N VAL A 235 6.85 4.06 4.91
CA VAL A 235 6.80 2.59 5.02
C VAL A 235 6.93 2.09 6.47
N ALA A 236 7.14 3.01 7.43
CA ALA A 236 7.44 2.69 8.82
C ALA A 236 6.25 2.88 9.77
N ASP A 237 5.27 3.71 9.39
CA ASP A 237 4.12 4.07 10.22
C ASP A 237 2.82 3.59 9.55
N ASN A 238 2.07 2.74 10.25
CA ASN A 238 0.85 2.11 9.73
C ASN A 238 -0.34 3.08 9.60
N ALA A 239 -0.28 4.26 10.21
CA ALA A 239 -1.29 5.31 10.05
C ALA A 239 -1.04 6.17 8.79
N LYS A 240 0.10 5.97 8.12
CA LYS A 240 0.55 6.73 6.96
C LYS A 240 0.51 5.86 5.68
N GLY A 241 1.11 6.32 4.59
CA GLY A 241 1.17 5.54 3.34
C GLY A 241 -0.21 5.13 2.81
N ALA A 242 -0.41 3.83 2.62
CA ALA A 242 -1.68 3.27 2.13
C ALA A 242 -2.89 3.53 3.04
N ALA A 243 -2.69 3.86 4.32
CA ALA A 243 -3.78 4.25 5.21
C ALA A 243 -4.36 5.63 4.88
N LEU A 244 -3.57 6.52 4.26
CA LEU A 244 -4.00 7.86 3.82
C LEU A 244 -4.70 7.84 2.45
N MET A 245 -4.62 6.72 1.73
CA MET A 245 -5.16 6.58 0.39
C MET A 245 -6.58 6.01 0.44
N GLY A 246 -7.57 6.79 -0.01
CA GLY A 246 -8.94 6.32 -0.19
C GLY A 246 -9.06 5.35 -1.38
N TYR A 247 -9.83 4.28 -1.20
CA TYR A 247 -10.14 3.29 -2.23
C TYR A 247 -11.64 3.02 -2.29
N LYS A 248 -12.21 3.05 -3.49
CA LYS A 248 -13.59 2.65 -3.77
C LYS A 248 -13.62 1.83 -5.05
N ALA A 249 -14.13 0.61 -4.98
CA ALA A 249 -14.28 -0.23 -6.15
C ALA A 249 -15.27 0.40 -7.17
N PRO A 250 -15.06 0.25 -8.48
CA PRO A 250 -15.86 0.91 -9.53
C PRO A 250 -17.19 0.19 -9.80
N PHE A 251 -17.83 -0.35 -8.76
CA PHE A 251 -19.10 -1.08 -8.87
C PHE A 251 -20.22 -0.32 -8.13
N THR A 252 -21.42 -0.33 -8.69
CA THR A 252 -22.62 0.24 -8.06
C THR A 252 -22.81 -0.36 -6.66
N GLY A 253 -22.97 0.49 -5.64
CA GLY A 253 -23.13 0.06 -4.25
C GLY A 253 -21.82 -0.19 -3.48
N ALA A 254 -20.64 -0.01 -4.09
CA ALA A 254 -19.37 -0.15 -3.37
C ALA A 254 -19.23 0.89 -2.24
N VAL A 255 -18.75 0.44 -1.08
CA VAL A 255 -18.45 1.29 0.09
C VAL A 255 -16.97 1.72 0.04
N GLY A 256 -16.71 3.02 0.24
CA GLY A 256 -15.35 3.54 0.29
C GLY A 256 -14.63 3.14 1.57
N ARG A 257 -13.34 2.83 1.48
CA ARG A 257 -12.46 2.49 2.61
C ARG A 257 -11.01 2.88 2.31
N THR A 258 -10.08 2.76 3.26
CA THR A 258 -8.65 3.02 2.97
C THR A 258 -8.04 1.87 2.16
N LEU A 259 -7.00 2.16 1.38
CA LEU A 259 -6.27 1.16 0.62
C LEU A 259 -5.63 0.13 1.54
N ALA A 260 -5.08 0.56 2.69
CA ALA A 260 -4.55 -0.34 3.71
C ALA A 260 -5.62 -1.34 4.21
N ALA A 261 -6.84 -0.87 4.54
CA ALA A 261 -7.93 -1.74 4.95
C ALA A 261 -8.38 -2.70 3.83
N LYS A 262 -8.26 -2.27 2.57
CA LYS A 262 -8.48 -3.13 1.39
C LYS A 262 -7.48 -4.25 1.29
N LEU A 263 -6.19 -3.95 1.30
CA LEU A 263 -5.14 -4.94 1.16
C LEU A 263 -5.12 -5.93 2.35
N ALA A 264 -5.24 -5.43 3.58
CA ALA A 264 -5.24 -6.27 4.78
C ALA A 264 -6.37 -7.32 4.82
N ALA A 265 -7.48 -7.06 4.12
CA ALA A 265 -8.64 -7.96 4.11
C ALA A 265 -8.61 -9.01 2.99
N GLU A 266 -7.78 -8.86 1.96
CA GLU A 266 -7.82 -9.73 0.78
C GLU A 266 -6.80 -10.86 0.80
N ALA A 267 -5.56 -10.57 1.20
CA ALA A 267 -4.53 -11.56 1.41
C ALA A 267 -3.32 -10.90 2.07
N VAL A 268 -2.69 -11.62 2.98
CA VAL A 268 -1.39 -11.23 3.53
C VAL A 268 -0.33 -12.21 3.01
N SER A 269 0.84 -11.71 2.61
CA SER A 269 1.95 -12.53 2.16
C SER A 269 2.92 -12.82 3.31
N VAL A 270 3.56 -14.00 3.30
CA VAL A 270 4.70 -14.25 4.18
C VAL A 270 5.86 -13.27 3.94
N LEU A 271 5.96 -12.69 2.74
CA LEU A 271 6.96 -11.65 2.41
C LEU A 271 6.69 -10.34 3.14
N ASP A 272 5.45 -10.03 3.50
CA ASP A 272 5.09 -8.83 4.26
C ASP A 272 5.71 -8.85 5.67
N PHE A 273 6.10 -10.03 6.17
CA PHE A 273 6.78 -10.24 7.45
C PHE A 273 8.26 -10.58 7.30
N GLY A 274 8.83 -10.38 6.11
CA GLY A 274 10.26 -10.57 5.87
C GLY A 274 10.69 -12.04 5.73
N ALA A 275 9.80 -12.95 5.31
CA ALA A 275 10.21 -14.29 4.93
C ALA A 275 11.22 -14.22 3.76
N ASP A 276 12.31 -14.97 3.83
CA ASP A 276 13.32 -15.02 2.78
C ASP A 276 12.95 -16.07 1.71
N PRO A 277 12.58 -15.66 0.48
CA PRO A 277 12.22 -16.57 -0.61
C PRO A 277 13.41 -17.26 -1.27
N THR A 278 14.65 -16.92 -0.89
CA THR A 278 15.85 -17.62 -1.37
C THR A 278 16.16 -18.87 -0.53
N GLY A 279 15.63 -18.91 0.70
CA GLY A 279 15.80 -20.00 1.65
C GLY A 279 17.16 -20.00 2.35
N ALA A 280 17.89 -18.88 2.29
CA ALA A 280 19.17 -18.71 2.98
C ALA A 280 18.96 -18.43 4.47
N ALA A 281 17.96 -17.62 4.82
CA ALA A 281 17.54 -17.34 6.18
C ALA A 281 16.35 -18.21 6.60
N ASP A 282 16.21 -18.41 7.92
CA ASP A 282 15.06 -19.10 8.51
C ASP A 282 13.81 -18.20 8.48
N ALA A 283 12.77 -18.65 7.77
CA ALA A 283 11.51 -17.94 7.60
C ALA A 283 10.48 -18.26 8.69
N THR A 284 10.78 -19.12 9.67
CA THR A 284 9.83 -19.60 10.69
C THR A 284 9.08 -18.45 11.39
N ALA A 285 9.80 -17.40 11.83
CA ALA A 285 9.20 -16.26 12.52
C ALA A 285 8.25 -15.44 11.61
N ALA A 286 8.60 -15.26 10.34
CA ALA A 286 7.78 -14.53 9.38
C ALA A 286 6.47 -15.27 9.07
N PHE A 287 6.53 -16.61 8.90
CA PHE A 287 5.34 -17.44 8.74
C PHE A 287 4.43 -17.40 9.96
N GLN A 288 5.00 -17.40 11.18
CA GLN A 288 4.21 -17.29 12.40
C GLN A 288 3.53 -15.92 12.55
N ALA A 289 4.22 -14.84 12.17
CA ALA A 289 3.61 -13.52 12.13
C ALA A 289 2.47 -13.42 11.10
N ALA A 290 2.65 -14.04 9.92
CA ALA A 290 1.59 -14.13 8.91
C ALA A 290 0.36 -14.90 9.41
N TYR A 291 0.59 -16.02 10.09
CA TYR A 291 -0.46 -16.82 10.72
C TYR A 291 -1.26 -16.03 11.76
N ALA A 292 -0.57 -15.22 12.58
CA ALA A 292 -1.23 -14.39 13.58
C ALA A 292 -2.05 -13.24 12.98
N ALA A 293 -1.65 -12.75 11.80
CA ALA A 293 -2.25 -11.56 11.18
C ALA A 293 -3.47 -11.85 10.29
N SER A 294 -3.54 -13.02 9.65
CA SER A 294 -4.57 -13.32 8.64
C SER A 294 -5.03 -14.78 8.64
N LYS A 295 -6.26 -15.00 8.18
CA LYS A 295 -6.82 -16.33 7.88
C LYS A 295 -6.66 -16.72 6.42
N VAL A 296 -6.18 -15.82 5.57
CA VAL A 296 -5.84 -16.08 4.15
C VAL A 296 -4.42 -15.60 3.92
N ILE A 297 -3.51 -16.54 3.68
CA ILE A 297 -2.07 -16.30 3.60
C ILE A 297 -1.55 -16.77 2.25
N ARG A 298 -0.85 -15.87 1.57
CA ARG A 298 -0.14 -16.15 0.32
C ARG A 298 1.31 -16.50 0.62
N VAL A 299 1.77 -17.57 -0.03
CA VAL A 299 3.17 -18.01 0.00
C VAL A 299 3.71 -17.89 -1.43
N PRO A 300 4.29 -16.74 -1.81
CA PRO A 300 4.71 -16.52 -3.19
C PRO A 300 5.73 -17.54 -3.70
N ALA A 301 6.04 -17.50 -4.99
CA ALA A 301 7.14 -18.31 -5.55
C ALA A 301 8.47 -18.04 -4.82
N GLY A 302 9.17 -19.11 -4.46
CA GLY A 302 10.38 -19.05 -3.65
C GLY A 302 10.60 -20.35 -2.89
N ILE A 303 11.79 -20.47 -2.29
CA ILE A 303 12.11 -21.54 -1.35
C ILE A 303 12.26 -20.93 0.03
N TYR A 304 11.47 -21.41 0.98
CA TYR A 304 11.43 -20.87 2.35
C TYR A 304 11.93 -21.93 3.32
N THR A 305 13.08 -21.70 3.92
CA THR A 305 13.63 -22.62 4.92
C THR A 305 12.96 -22.37 6.27
N ILE A 306 12.47 -23.43 6.93
CA ILE A 306 11.92 -23.38 8.28
C ILE A 306 12.62 -24.40 9.19
N THR A 307 12.77 -24.07 10.47
CA THR A 307 13.38 -24.94 11.49
C THR A 307 12.42 -25.29 12.64
N GLY A 308 11.34 -24.53 12.79
CA GLY A 308 10.31 -24.75 13.80
C GLY A 308 8.92 -24.96 13.19
N ALA A 309 7.95 -25.16 14.08
CA ALA A 309 6.55 -25.21 13.70
C ALA A 309 6.08 -23.84 13.16
N ILE A 310 5.22 -23.87 12.14
CA ILE A 310 4.48 -22.73 11.59
C ILE A 310 2.98 -23.04 11.67
N GLY A 311 2.13 -22.07 12.04
CA GLY A 311 0.69 -22.31 12.22
C GLY A 311 0.30 -22.66 13.67
N SER A 312 -0.84 -23.34 13.84
CA SER A 312 -1.36 -23.76 15.15
C SER A 312 -2.10 -25.10 15.10
N LEU A 313 -2.11 -25.78 16.24
CA LEU A 313 -2.87 -27.01 16.51
C LEU A 313 -4.14 -26.77 17.35
N THR A 314 -4.54 -25.50 17.54
CA THR A 314 -5.69 -25.11 18.36
C THR A 314 -6.99 -25.10 17.58
N ASP A 315 -8.11 -25.24 18.28
CA ASP A 315 -9.44 -25.20 17.68
C ASP A 315 -9.83 -23.78 17.21
N GLY A 316 -10.77 -23.69 16.25
CA GLY A 316 -11.28 -22.43 15.71
C GLY A 316 -11.55 -22.46 14.20
N LEU A 317 -11.54 -21.28 13.56
CA LEU A 317 -11.57 -21.18 12.09
C LEU A 317 -10.19 -21.48 11.50
N GLY A 318 -10.17 -22.39 10.53
CA GLY A 318 -8.99 -22.78 9.78
C GLY A 318 -8.39 -21.63 8.96
N VAL A 319 -7.14 -21.81 8.55
CA VAL A 319 -6.39 -20.85 7.73
C VAL A 319 -6.21 -21.40 6.32
N ASN A 320 -6.34 -20.51 5.33
CA ASN A 320 -6.14 -20.79 3.92
C ASN A 320 -4.73 -20.37 3.51
N TRP A 321 -3.87 -21.34 3.24
CA TRP A 321 -2.52 -21.17 2.77
C TRP A 321 -2.44 -21.50 1.28
N ILE A 322 -2.05 -20.51 0.47
CA ILE A 322 -2.09 -20.63 -0.99
C ILE A 322 -0.72 -20.23 -1.56
N GLY A 323 -0.05 -21.19 -2.19
CA GLY A 323 1.18 -20.96 -2.94
C GLY A 323 0.90 -20.47 -4.37
N ASP A 324 1.97 -20.09 -5.09
CA ASP A 324 1.88 -19.75 -6.53
C ASP A 324 2.03 -20.99 -7.44
N GLY A 325 2.23 -22.18 -6.84
CA GLY A 325 2.35 -23.46 -7.52
C GLY A 325 3.29 -24.40 -6.76
N SER A 326 2.93 -25.67 -6.59
CA SER A 326 3.69 -26.60 -5.71
C SER A 326 5.10 -26.98 -6.18
N LYS A 327 5.48 -26.57 -7.40
CA LYS A 327 6.85 -26.72 -7.92
C LYS A 327 7.66 -25.42 -7.90
N VAL A 328 7.04 -24.29 -7.57
CA VAL A 328 7.68 -22.96 -7.52
C VAL A 328 7.65 -22.34 -6.13
N THR A 329 6.67 -22.69 -5.31
CA THR A 329 6.60 -22.35 -3.88
C THR A 329 6.99 -23.59 -3.08
N THR A 330 8.14 -23.57 -2.41
CA THR A 330 8.64 -24.71 -1.61
C THR A 330 8.92 -24.29 -0.17
N ILE A 331 8.32 -24.99 0.78
CA ILE A 331 8.68 -24.92 2.20
C ILE A 331 9.69 -26.03 2.50
N ARG A 332 10.91 -25.62 2.81
CA ARG A 332 12.04 -26.51 3.09
C ARG A 332 12.19 -26.71 4.59
N MET A 333 11.95 -27.93 5.04
CA MET A 333 11.93 -28.32 6.46
C MET A 333 13.31 -28.82 6.88
N ALA A 334 14.09 -27.96 7.54
CA ALA A 334 15.51 -28.17 7.81
C ALA A 334 15.84 -28.72 9.21
N HIS A 335 14.83 -29.05 10.02
CA HIS A 335 15.01 -29.57 11.37
C HIS A 335 13.88 -30.55 11.73
N ALA A 336 14.10 -31.43 12.71
CA ALA A 336 13.10 -32.44 13.11
C ALA A 336 11.80 -31.83 13.67
N SER A 337 11.90 -30.63 14.23
CA SER A 337 10.79 -29.83 14.77
C SER A 337 10.10 -28.95 13.73
N ALA A 338 10.59 -28.89 12.49
CA ALA A 338 9.94 -28.14 11.42
C ALA A 338 8.61 -28.82 11.08
N GLN A 339 7.51 -28.08 11.20
CA GLN A 339 6.16 -28.61 11.00
C GLN A 339 5.24 -27.53 10.42
N PHE A 340 4.38 -27.91 9.49
CA PHE A 340 3.28 -27.08 9.01
C PHE A 340 2.01 -27.47 9.76
N GLN A 341 1.63 -26.67 10.75
CA GLN A 341 0.53 -26.96 11.66
C GLN A 341 -0.78 -26.38 11.12
N VAL A 342 -1.77 -27.26 10.97
CA VAL A 342 -3.12 -26.91 10.52
C VAL A 342 -4.14 -27.39 11.53
N SER A 343 -5.21 -26.62 11.72
CA SER A 343 -6.26 -26.96 12.67
C SER A 343 -7.48 -26.07 12.42
N GLY A 344 -8.65 -26.55 12.86
CA GLY A 344 -9.90 -25.81 12.82
C GLY A 344 -10.67 -25.95 11.51
N ARG A 345 -11.90 -25.42 11.49
CA ARG A 345 -12.85 -25.69 10.41
C ARG A 345 -12.42 -25.03 9.11
N GLY A 346 -12.37 -25.83 8.04
CA GLY A 346 -12.16 -25.35 6.67
C GLY A 346 -10.74 -24.89 6.36
N TRP A 347 -9.72 -25.36 7.08
CA TRP A 347 -8.33 -25.04 6.72
C TRP A 347 -8.02 -25.55 5.31
N THR A 348 -7.24 -24.77 4.57
CA THR A 348 -6.83 -25.10 3.20
C THR A 348 -5.32 -24.98 3.07
N VAL A 349 -4.69 -25.96 2.44
CA VAL A 349 -3.30 -25.89 1.98
C VAL A 349 -3.31 -26.23 0.49
N ALA A 350 -2.91 -25.27 -0.34
CA ALA A 350 -2.98 -25.39 -1.78
C ALA A 350 -1.70 -24.90 -2.46
N GLU A 351 -1.29 -25.59 -3.53
CA GLU A 351 -0.24 -25.11 -4.44
C GLU A 351 1.14 -24.88 -3.75
N ILE A 352 1.45 -25.67 -2.72
CA ILE A 352 2.70 -25.58 -1.94
C ILE A 352 3.48 -26.89 -2.03
N GLY A 353 4.78 -26.78 -2.28
CA GLY A 353 5.75 -27.87 -2.16
C GLY A 353 6.32 -27.96 -0.74
N PHE A 354 6.58 -29.16 -0.26
CA PHE A 354 7.22 -29.46 1.01
C PHE A 354 8.46 -30.30 0.76
N GLU A 355 9.62 -29.80 1.18
CA GLU A 355 10.92 -30.45 0.97
C GLU A 355 11.54 -30.86 2.32
N ALA A 356 11.81 -32.14 2.51
CA ALA A 356 12.57 -32.60 3.67
C ALA A 356 14.06 -32.33 3.48
N GLN A 357 14.67 -31.59 4.43
CA GLN A 357 16.13 -31.38 4.53
C GLN A 357 16.73 -31.92 5.84
N ALA A 358 15.90 -32.52 6.68
CA ALA A 358 16.25 -33.34 7.82
C ALA A 358 15.30 -34.54 7.89
N VAL A 359 15.43 -35.38 8.92
CA VAL A 359 14.37 -36.31 9.28
C VAL A 359 13.27 -35.51 9.98
N VAL A 360 12.17 -35.29 9.27
CA VAL A 360 11.06 -34.44 9.73
C VAL A 360 9.98 -35.31 10.36
N SER A 361 9.53 -34.94 11.56
CA SER A 361 8.51 -35.70 12.31
C SER A 361 7.17 -35.79 11.56
N ALA A 362 6.64 -34.65 11.13
CA ALA A 362 5.49 -34.57 10.25
C ALA A 362 5.59 -33.31 9.38
N ALA A 363 5.41 -33.42 8.07
CA ALA A 363 5.43 -32.22 7.22
C ALA A 363 4.21 -31.35 7.53
N ILE A 364 3.01 -31.93 7.40
CA ILE A 364 1.77 -31.34 7.90
C ILE A 364 1.35 -32.07 9.16
N LYS A 365 1.13 -31.32 10.24
CA LYS A 365 0.55 -31.83 11.49
C LYS A 365 -0.80 -31.18 11.71
N CYS A 366 -1.84 -32.00 11.81
CA CYS A 366 -3.17 -31.55 12.14
C CYS A 366 -3.39 -31.53 13.66
N GLY A 367 -4.06 -30.52 14.18
CA GLY A 367 -4.44 -30.44 15.59
C GLY A 367 -5.44 -31.52 15.97
N GLU A 368 -5.31 -32.09 17.16
CA GLU A 368 -6.27 -33.08 17.68
C GLU A 368 -7.51 -32.36 18.27
N VAL A 369 -8.28 -31.72 17.39
CA VAL A 369 -9.44 -30.89 17.74
C VAL A 369 -10.70 -31.42 17.08
N ASP A 370 -11.88 -31.07 17.61
CA ASP A 370 -13.16 -31.58 17.11
C ASP A 370 -13.63 -30.91 15.80
N SER A 371 -13.02 -29.80 15.40
CA SER A 371 -13.54 -28.97 14.29
C SER A 371 -12.74 -29.07 12.99
N ASN A 372 -11.96 -30.12 12.72
CA ASN A 372 -11.23 -30.27 11.43
C ASN A 372 -12.15 -30.71 10.27
N ASP A 373 -13.32 -30.08 10.17
CA ASP A 373 -14.30 -30.32 9.12
C ASP A 373 -13.95 -29.57 7.83
N ASN A 374 -14.28 -30.15 6.68
CA ASN A 374 -14.23 -29.51 5.37
C ASN A 374 -12.84 -28.94 5.03
N ALA A 375 -11.79 -29.59 5.49
CA ALA A 375 -10.42 -29.20 5.19
C ALA A 375 -10.03 -29.61 3.76
N GLN A 376 -9.06 -28.90 3.19
CA GLN A 376 -8.62 -29.10 1.82
C GLN A 376 -7.09 -29.14 1.72
N LEU A 377 -6.55 -30.22 1.16
CA LEU A 377 -5.15 -30.34 0.78
C LEU A 377 -5.09 -30.59 -0.72
N THR A 378 -4.65 -29.59 -1.49
CA THR A 378 -4.83 -29.59 -2.95
C THR A 378 -3.56 -29.23 -3.70
N ASN A 379 -3.23 -30.01 -4.73
CA ASN A 379 -2.11 -29.75 -5.63
C ASN A 379 -0.76 -29.51 -4.93
N CYS A 380 -0.53 -30.09 -3.75
CA CYS A 380 0.72 -29.99 -3.01
C CYS A 380 1.73 -31.06 -3.44
N HIS A 381 3.01 -30.81 -3.19
CA HIS A 381 4.09 -31.73 -3.58
C HIS A 381 5.04 -31.98 -2.41
N PHE A 382 5.08 -33.20 -1.89
CA PHE A 382 5.98 -33.62 -0.82
C PHE A 382 7.16 -34.37 -1.43
N ILE A 383 8.37 -33.88 -1.19
CA ILE A 383 9.61 -34.43 -1.74
C ILE A 383 10.64 -34.58 -0.64
N SER A 384 11.31 -35.72 -0.63
CA SER A 384 12.52 -35.94 0.14
C SER A 384 13.75 -35.97 -0.79
N ASN A 385 14.82 -35.26 -0.43
CA ASN A 385 16.04 -35.18 -1.23
C ASN A 385 17.14 -36.20 -0.83
N SER A 386 16.81 -37.26 -0.09
CA SER A 386 17.79 -38.29 0.28
C SER A 386 18.01 -39.29 -0.86
N PRO A 387 19.18 -39.29 -1.53
CA PRO A 387 19.60 -40.46 -2.29
C PRO A 387 19.87 -41.62 -1.30
N VAL A 388 19.71 -42.83 -1.81
CA VAL A 388 19.74 -44.07 -1.04
C VAL A 388 21.14 -44.33 -0.46
N SER A 389 21.18 -44.89 0.76
CA SER A 389 22.17 -45.86 1.29
C SER A 389 23.32 -45.47 2.24
N ASP A 390 23.45 -44.28 2.83
CA ASP A 390 24.39 -44.10 3.95
C ASP A 390 23.77 -43.40 5.17
N GLY A 391 24.10 -43.90 6.36
CA GLY A 391 23.52 -43.47 7.63
C GLY A 391 23.85 -42.02 8.05
N ALA A 392 24.38 -41.18 7.16
CA ALA A 392 24.75 -39.80 7.44
C ALA A 392 24.02 -38.84 6.48
N GLY A 393 23.18 -37.95 7.01
CA GLY A 393 22.48 -36.94 6.20
C GLY A 393 21.11 -37.37 5.66
N GLN A 394 20.38 -38.22 6.38
CA GLN A 394 19.02 -38.64 6.05
C GLN A 394 18.04 -37.46 5.96
N LYS A 395 17.28 -37.41 4.87
CA LYS A 395 16.30 -36.35 4.57
C LYS A 395 15.01 -36.99 4.09
N TYR A 396 14.09 -37.25 4.99
CA TYR A 396 12.79 -37.85 4.67
C TYR A 396 11.73 -37.43 5.69
N PHE A 397 10.47 -37.64 5.33
CA PHE A 397 9.37 -37.45 6.24
C PHE A 397 9.08 -38.76 6.99
N LEU A 398 9.09 -38.73 8.32
CA LEU A 398 8.52 -39.81 9.12
C LEU A 398 7.01 -39.92 8.79
N ILE A 399 6.34 -38.79 8.64
CA ILE A 399 4.96 -38.69 8.15
C ILE A 399 4.85 -37.46 7.23
N CYS A 400 4.29 -37.56 6.02
CA CYS A 400 4.02 -36.38 5.21
C CYS A 400 2.83 -35.60 5.77
N CYS A 401 1.70 -36.26 6.01
CA CYS A 401 0.54 -35.64 6.65
C CYS A 401 -0.01 -36.50 7.78
N ASP A 402 0.00 -35.94 8.98
CA ASP A 402 -0.50 -36.57 10.20
C ASP A 402 -1.82 -35.90 10.61
N LEU A 403 -2.93 -36.55 10.28
CA LEU A 403 -4.25 -35.95 10.17
C LEU A 403 -5.21 -36.50 11.22
N TYR A 404 -5.74 -35.61 12.07
CA TYR A 404 -6.60 -35.97 13.20
C TYR A 404 -8.00 -35.43 13.01
N ARG A 405 -9.00 -36.28 13.25
CA ARG A 405 -10.43 -35.91 13.27
C ARG A 405 -10.86 -35.13 12.02
N MET A 406 -10.31 -35.52 10.86
CA MET A 406 -10.65 -34.92 9.57
C MET A 406 -12.02 -35.39 9.12
N TRP A 407 -12.96 -34.47 8.92
CA TRP A 407 -14.34 -34.82 8.60
C TRP A 407 -14.76 -34.14 7.30
N TYR A 408 -15.39 -34.87 6.38
CA TYR A 408 -15.89 -34.33 5.10
C TYR A 408 -14.82 -33.57 4.30
N SER A 409 -13.55 -33.95 4.43
CA SER A 409 -12.42 -33.21 3.88
C SER A 409 -11.96 -33.79 2.56
N THR A 410 -11.24 -32.99 1.78
CA THR A 410 -10.77 -33.36 0.44
C THR A 410 -9.25 -33.26 0.36
N ILE A 411 -8.61 -34.36 -0.07
CA ILE A 411 -7.19 -34.41 -0.37
C ILE A 411 -7.04 -34.83 -1.82
N THR A 412 -6.69 -33.89 -2.70
CA THR A 412 -6.70 -34.15 -4.15
C THR A 412 -5.56 -33.54 -4.93
N GLY A 413 -5.13 -34.22 -5.99
CA GLY A 413 -4.11 -33.73 -6.92
C GLY A 413 -2.70 -33.62 -6.32
N ASN A 414 -2.44 -34.24 -5.17
CA ASN A 414 -1.16 -34.11 -4.47
C ASN A 414 -0.16 -35.17 -4.94
N VAL A 415 1.12 -34.83 -4.87
CA VAL A 415 2.23 -35.75 -5.13
C VAL A 415 2.99 -36.00 -3.85
N PHE A 416 3.03 -37.24 -3.40
CA PHE A 416 3.76 -37.70 -2.23
C PHE A 416 4.93 -38.56 -2.69
N ARG A 417 6.16 -38.12 -2.42
CA ARG A 417 7.36 -38.87 -2.74
C ARG A 417 8.37 -38.79 -1.58
N ASN A 418 8.66 -39.95 -1.00
CA ASN A 418 9.64 -40.05 0.09
C ASN A 418 10.92 -40.78 -0.33
N GLY A 419 11.80 -40.99 0.65
CA GLY A 419 13.15 -41.52 0.46
C GLY A 419 13.25 -43.00 0.77
N PHE A 420 14.30 -43.63 0.24
CA PHE A 420 14.68 -45.01 0.56
C PHE A 420 15.64 -45.04 1.76
N TYR A 421 15.48 -46.02 2.65
CA TYR A 421 16.39 -46.27 3.76
C TYR A 421 16.69 -47.77 3.92
N ASN A 422 17.95 -48.18 3.77
CA ASN A 422 18.42 -49.56 4.01
C ASN A 422 17.49 -50.64 3.41
N ASP A 423 17.30 -50.59 2.09
CA ASP A 423 16.44 -51.49 1.31
C ASP A 423 14.95 -51.53 1.73
N ARG A 424 14.52 -50.57 2.56
CA ARG A 424 13.13 -50.38 2.97
C ARG A 424 12.66 -48.97 2.67
N PHE A 425 11.38 -48.84 2.37
CA PHE A 425 10.74 -47.53 2.30
C PHE A 425 10.55 -46.97 3.71
N ALA A 426 10.63 -45.65 3.86
CA ALA A 426 10.52 -44.99 5.15
C ALA A 426 9.22 -44.18 5.24
N GLY A 427 8.70 -44.10 6.47
CA GLY A 427 7.63 -43.18 6.84
C GLY A 427 6.27 -43.46 6.20
N VAL A 428 5.35 -42.54 6.46
CA VAL A 428 3.94 -42.63 6.07
C VAL A 428 3.57 -41.44 5.18
N GLY A 429 2.82 -41.68 4.11
CA GLY A 429 2.31 -40.60 3.24
C GLY A 429 1.18 -39.85 3.93
N LEU A 430 -0.02 -40.41 3.88
CA LEU A 430 -1.18 -39.92 4.63
C LEU A 430 -1.46 -40.83 5.81
N LYS A 431 -1.48 -40.25 7.01
CA LYS A 431 -1.85 -40.95 8.24
C LYS A 431 -3.11 -40.32 8.81
N PHE A 432 -4.15 -41.14 8.97
CA PHE A 432 -5.41 -40.70 9.53
C PHE A 432 -5.67 -41.30 10.91
N HIS A 433 -6.21 -40.44 11.77
CA HIS A 433 -6.68 -40.74 13.11
C HIS A 433 -8.14 -40.29 13.20
N TYR A 434 -9.06 -41.19 13.58
CA TYR A 434 -10.49 -40.87 13.87
C TYR A 434 -11.21 -40.02 12.82
N SER A 435 -10.95 -40.29 11.55
CA SER A 435 -11.35 -39.42 10.45
C SER A 435 -12.52 -40.03 9.68
N VAL A 436 -13.47 -39.20 9.24
CA VAL A 436 -14.75 -39.68 8.72
C VAL A 436 -15.10 -39.00 7.39
N ASN A 437 -15.59 -39.78 6.42
CA ASN A 437 -16.13 -39.28 5.16
C ASN A 437 -15.17 -38.37 4.36
N ASN A 438 -13.88 -38.71 4.33
CA ASN A 438 -12.90 -37.95 3.57
C ASN A 438 -12.76 -38.48 2.14
N THR A 439 -12.54 -37.57 1.19
CA THR A 439 -12.24 -37.90 -0.20
C THR A 439 -10.74 -37.77 -0.45
N ILE A 440 -10.12 -38.85 -0.90
CA ILE A 440 -8.71 -38.93 -1.26
C ILE A 440 -8.67 -39.32 -2.74
N SER A 441 -8.46 -38.33 -3.60
CA SER A 441 -8.60 -38.50 -5.05
C SER A 441 -7.41 -37.98 -5.85
N GLU A 442 -7.10 -38.63 -6.97
CA GLU A 442 -6.12 -38.09 -7.95
C GLU A 442 -4.73 -37.78 -7.35
N ASN A 443 -4.34 -38.47 -6.28
CA ASN A 443 -3.02 -38.30 -5.67
C ASN A 443 -2.04 -39.36 -6.20
N SER A 444 -0.75 -39.03 -6.16
CA SER A 444 0.35 -39.96 -6.48
C SER A 444 1.18 -40.24 -5.24
N PHE A 445 1.48 -41.51 -4.96
CA PHE A 445 2.26 -41.94 -3.81
C PHE A 445 3.43 -42.82 -4.23
N ALA A 446 4.64 -42.47 -3.79
CA ALA A 446 5.82 -43.29 -4.02
C ALA A 446 6.81 -43.28 -2.85
N CYS A 447 7.43 -44.45 -2.66
CA CYS A 447 8.54 -44.70 -1.75
C CYS A 447 8.20 -44.60 -0.25
N PHE A 448 7.01 -45.03 0.17
CA PHE A 448 6.60 -45.07 1.58
C PHE A 448 6.58 -46.47 2.17
N ASP A 449 6.81 -46.57 3.49
CA ASP A 449 6.47 -47.79 4.22
C ASP A 449 4.95 -47.99 4.13
N LYS A 450 4.17 -46.96 4.48
CA LYS A 450 2.72 -46.93 4.25
C LYS A 450 2.35 -45.67 3.48
N ALA A 451 1.94 -45.78 2.23
CA ALA A 451 1.51 -44.60 1.47
C ALA A 451 0.23 -43.99 2.04
N TYR A 452 -0.71 -44.85 2.45
CA TYR A 452 -1.95 -44.47 3.08
C TYR A 452 -2.20 -45.36 4.31
N GLU A 453 -2.39 -44.74 5.47
CA GLU A 453 -2.59 -45.42 6.76
C GLU A 453 -3.86 -44.93 7.46
N TRP A 454 -4.73 -45.88 7.84
CA TRP A 454 -5.60 -45.72 8.99
C TRP A 454 -4.96 -46.34 10.21
N THR A 455 -4.96 -45.60 11.30
CA THR A 455 -4.45 -46.08 12.57
C THR A 455 -5.44 -46.99 13.29
N THR A 456 -4.95 -47.74 14.29
CA THR A 456 -5.74 -48.68 15.10
C THR A 456 -6.36 -48.03 16.33
N ASP A 457 -6.10 -46.74 16.53
CA ASP A 457 -6.49 -46.05 17.73
C ASP A 457 -8.02 -45.90 17.77
N THR A 458 -8.63 -45.51 18.91
CA THR A 458 -10.07 -45.14 18.99
C THR A 458 -10.32 -43.83 19.76
N TYR A 459 -11.16 -42.92 19.24
CA TYR A 459 -11.55 -41.68 19.95
C TYR A 459 -12.77 -41.95 20.80
N ILE A 460 -12.69 -41.63 22.10
CA ILE A 460 -13.71 -41.94 23.12
C ILE A 460 -14.11 -43.44 23.06
N GLY A 461 -13.14 -44.31 22.75
CA GLY A 461 -13.33 -45.76 22.70
C GLY A 461 -14.30 -46.30 21.64
N THR A 462 -14.81 -45.45 20.73
CA THR A 462 -15.88 -45.85 19.78
C THR A 462 -15.68 -45.34 18.35
N TYR A 463 -15.05 -44.18 18.15
CA TYR A 463 -14.86 -43.63 16.81
C TYR A 463 -13.52 -44.09 16.21
N GLN A 464 -13.59 -44.71 15.04
CA GLN A 464 -12.44 -45.10 14.20
C GLN A 464 -12.49 -44.33 12.88
N CYS A 465 -11.54 -44.58 11.99
CA CYS A 465 -11.65 -44.05 10.64
C CYS A 465 -12.83 -44.72 9.90
N GLU A 466 -13.62 -43.93 9.17
CA GLU A 466 -14.84 -44.42 8.53
C GLU A 466 -15.16 -43.72 7.20
N GLY A 467 -15.64 -44.47 6.21
CA GLY A 467 -16.34 -43.89 5.06
C GLY A 467 -15.43 -43.12 4.09
N HIS A 468 -14.11 -43.31 4.11
CA HIS A 468 -13.25 -42.61 3.17
C HIS A 468 -13.46 -43.13 1.74
N MET A 469 -13.50 -42.20 0.79
CA MET A 469 -13.48 -42.47 -0.65
C MET A 469 -12.04 -42.31 -1.17
N ILE A 470 -11.37 -43.42 -1.43
CA ILE A 470 -10.00 -43.49 -1.93
C ILE A 470 -10.08 -43.83 -3.43
N SER A 471 -10.01 -42.83 -4.30
CA SER A 471 -10.33 -43.02 -5.72
C SER A 471 -9.39 -42.37 -6.72
N GLY A 472 -9.12 -43.04 -7.85
CA GLY A 472 -8.30 -42.46 -8.92
C GLY A 472 -6.86 -42.10 -8.52
N ASN A 473 -6.33 -42.69 -7.45
CA ASN A 473 -4.96 -42.46 -7.00
C ASN A 473 -3.99 -43.44 -7.68
N ALA A 474 -2.71 -43.05 -7.74
CA ALA A 474 -1.62 -43.91 -8.16
C ALA A 474 -0.70 -44.21 -6.96
N PHE A 475 -0.53 -45.48 -6.63
CA PHE A 475 0.39 -45.94 -5.60
C PHE A 475 1.46 -46.80 -6.25
N VAL A 476 2.71 -46.34 -6.24
CA VAL A 476 3.81 -47.00 -6.94
C VAL A 476 4.98 -47.15 -5.99
N TRP A 477 5.58 -48.34 -5.88
CA TRP A 477 6.79 -48.55 -5.08
C TRP A 477 6.62 -48.17 -3.59
N ASN A 478 5.68 -48.82 -2.89
CA ASN A 478 5.49 -48.66 -1.44
C ASN A 478 5.43 -50.04 -0.76
N THR A 479 5.85 -50.17 0.50
CA THR A 479 5.74 -51.46 1.23
C THR A 479 4.27 -51.85 1.41
N TRP A 480 3.45 -50.89 1.86
CA TRP A 480 2.00 -50.92 1.83
C TRP A 480 1.48 -49.75 1.01
N HIS A 481 0.73 -50.01 -0.06
CA HIS A 481 0.04 -48.91 -0.75
C HIS A 481 -1.10 -48.40 0.12
N ILE A 482 -1.92 -49.31 0.66
CA ILE A 482 -3.03 -48.99 1.55
C ILE A 482 -2.98 -49.93 2.75
N TYR A 483 -2.87 -49.35 3.94
CA TYR A 483 -2.94 -50.06 5.21
C TYR A 483 -4.10 -49.50 6.05
N LEU A 484 -5.13 -50.31 6.30
CA LEU A 484 -6.26 -49.91 7.13
C LEU A 484 -6.21 -50.67 8.45
N GLY A 485 -5.59 -50.09 9.49
CA GLY A 485 -5.35 -50.77 10.76
C GLY A 485 -6.61 -51.08 11.58
N ALA A 486 -7.64 -50.23 11.48
CA ALA A 486 -8.98 -50.45 12.02
C ALA A 486 -9.97 -49.49 11.33
N GLY A 487 -11.27 -49.68 11.52
CA GLY A 487 -12.30 -48.79 10.99
C GLY A 487 -13.43 -49.50 10.25
N LEU A 488 -14.19 -48.74 9.47
CA LEU A 488 -15.29 -49.29 8.66
C LEU A 488 -15.54 -48.53 7.35
N LEU A 489 -16.19 -49.20 6.40
CA LEU A 489 -16.71 -48.60 5.16
C LEU A 489 -15.67 -47.87 4.29
N ALA A 490 -14.44 -48.40 4.20
CA ALA A 490 -13.46 -47.88 3.25
C ALA A 490 -13.86 -48.20 1.80
N CYS A 491 -13.94 -47.19 0.94
CA CYS A 491 -14.25 -47.32 -0.48
C CYS A 491 -12.99 -47.08 -1.32
N ILE A 492 -12.41 -48.14 -1.88
CA ILE A 492 -11.18 -48.10 -2.69
C ILE A 492 -11.58 -48.33 -4.15
N VAL A 493 -11.59 -47.27 -4.96
CA VAL A 493 -12.22 -47.29 -6.30
C VAL A 493 -11.32 -46.73 -7.40
N GLY A 494 -11.08 -47.50 -8.47
CA GLY A 494 -10.42 -46.97 -9.67
C GLY A 494 -8.97 -46.53 -9.46
N ASN A 495 -8.27 -47.10 -8.49
CA ASN A 495 -6.87 -46.77 -8.21
C ASN A 495 -5.92 -47.66 -9.03
N ILE A 496 -4.69 -47.19 -9.23
CA ILE A 496 -3.58 -47.96 -9.77
C ILE A 496 -2.62 -48.25 -8.62
N LEU A 497 -2.35 -49.53 -8.36
CA LEU A 497 -1.42 -50.01 -7.35
C LEU A 497 -0.35 -50.84 -8.07
N ASP A 498 0.91 -50.39 -8.03
CA ASP A 498 2.01 -50.99 -8.79
C ASP A 498 3.29 -51.24 -7.96
N GLN A 499 3.97 -52.33 -8.32
CA GLN A 499 4.81 -53.17 -7.48
C GLN A 499 5.96 -52.46 -6.76
N ALA A 500 6.13 -52.79 -5.48
CA ALA A 500 7.35 -52.60 -4.68
C ALA A 500 8.25 -53.86 -4.62
N PRO A 501 9.55 -53.72 -4.34
CA PRO A 501 10.50 -54.84 -4.23
C PRO A 501 10.06 -55.89 -3.19
N ILE A 502 9.93 -57.13 -3.68
CA ILE A 502 9.97 -58.48 -3.06
C ILE A 502 9.11 -58.80 -1.82
N THR A 503 8.67 -57.83 -1.00
CA THR A 503 7.78 -58.02 0.17
C THR A 503 6.85 -56.82 0.39
N ALA A 504 5.84 -56.66 -0.47
CA ALA A 504 4.94 -55.50 -0.41
C ALA A 504 3.47 -55.88 -0.58
N TYR A 505 2.64 -55.43 0.35
CA TYR A 505 1.20 -55.67 0.36
C TYR A 505 0.48 -54.56 -0.42
N PRO A 506 -0.30 -54.88 -1.45
CA PRO A 506 -1.06 -53.86 -2.15
C PRO A 506 -2.07 -53.21 -1.22
N ILE A 507 -2.86 -54.02 -0.52
CA ILE A 507 -3.88 -53.57 0.41
C ILE A 507 -3.88 -54.56 1.56
N GLU A 508 -3.72 -54.05 2.77
CA GLU A 508 -3.97 -54.80 4.00
C GLU A 508 -5.01 -54.04 4.83
N SER A 509 -6.19 -54.64 5.00
CA SER A 509 -7.34 -54.03 5.65
C SER A 509 -7.83 -54.86 6.81
N TYR A 510 -7.88 -54.25 7.98
CA TYR A 510 -8.59 -54.71 9.18
C TYR A 510 -9.90 -53.93 9.39
N ALA A 511 -10.26 -53.05 8.46
CA ALA A 511 -11.51 -52.30 8.47
C ALA A 511 -12.69 -53.16 7.99
N THR A 512 -13.81 -53.07 8.70
CA THR A 512 -15.04 -53.80 8.34
C THR A 512 -15.70 -53.18 7.09
N CYS A 513 -16.36 -54.00 6.25
CA CYS A 513 -17.08 -53.54 5.06
C CYS A 513 -16.22 -52.79 4.01
N THR A 514 -14.95 -53.16 3.81
CA THR A 514 -14.12 -52.59 2.73
C THR A 514 -14.68 -52.93 1.35
N GLN A 515 -14.79 -51.92 0.48
CA GLN A 515 -15.18 -52.04 -0.91
C GLN A 515 -13.99 -51.79 -1.82
N LEU A 516 -13.72 -52.72 -2.72
CA LEU A 516 -12.67 -52.65 -3.73
C LEU A 516 -13.33 -52.75 -5.10
N VAL A 517 -13.36 -51.64 -5.85
CA VAL A 517 -14.06 -51.60 -7.13
C VAL A 517 -13.20 -51.02 -8.24
N GLY A 518 -13.03 -51.75 -9.35
CA GLY A 518 -12.42 -51.18 -10.56
C GLY A 518 -10.94 -50.83 -10.45
N ASN A 519 -10.20 -51.38 -9.48
CA ASN A 519 -8.78 -51.07 -9.29
C ASN A 519 -7.90 -51.93 -10.20
N TRP A 520 -6.74 -51.39 -10.59
CA TRP A 520 -5.64 -52.17 -11.17
C TRP A 520 -4.59 -52.43 -10.09
N ILE A 521 -4.34 -53.69 -9.78
CA ILE A 521 -3.48 -54.12 -8.66
C ILE A 521 -2.39 -55.03 -9.20
N GLY A 522 -1.18 -54.49 -9.30
CA GLY A 522 0.07 -55.19 -9.61
C GLY A 522 0.96 -55.24 -8.38
N SER A 523 1.04 -56.38 -7.70
CA SER A 523 1.84 -56.55 -6.48
C SER A 523 2.32 -57.98 -6.37
N GLY A 524 3.37 -58.27 -5.61
CA GLY A 524 3.84 -59.64 -5.34
C GLY A 524 3.12 -60.37 -4.19
N TYR A 525 2.30 -59.67 -3.40
CA TYR A 525 1.52 -60.21 -2.29
C TYR A 525 0.01 -60.06 -2.53
N PRO A 526 -0.82 -60.89 -1.84
CA PRO A 526 -2.27 -60.77 -1.88
C PRO A 526 -2.77 -59.43 -1.37
N VAL A 527 -3.95 -59.02 -1.84
CA VAL A 527 -4.83 -58.16 -1.05
C VAL A 527 -5.32 -58.94 0.16
N PHE A 528 -5.13 -58.42 1.36
CA PHE A 528 -5.63 -59.00 2.61
C PHE A 528 -6.77 -58.17 3.17
N LEU A 529 -7.94 -58.79 3.35
CA LEU A 529 -9.07 -58.23 4.09
C LEU A 529 -9.32 -59.13 5.31
N LYS A 530 -9.22 -58.59 6.53
CA LYS A 530 -9.23 -59.35 7.79
C LYS A 530 -10.33 -58.85 8.72
N ASN A 531 -10.86 -59.72 9.58
CA ASN A 531 -11.76 -59.39 10.71
C ASN A 531 -13.00 -58.58 10.30
N SER A 532 -13.67 -58.97 9.22
CA SER A 532 -14.52 -58.01 8.54
C SER A 532 -15.76 -58.61 7.88
N ASP A 533 -16.90 -57.98 8.17
CA ASP A 533 -18.18 -58.28 7.57
C ASP A 533 -18.39 -57.54 6.24
N ARG A 534 -19.09 -58.19 5.30
CA ARG A 534 -19.72 -57.60 4.09
C ARG A 534 -18.75 -56.88 3.14
N HIS A 535 -17.69 -57.55 2.72
CA HIS A 535 -16.80 -57.01 1.69
C HIS A 535 -17.40 -57.06 0.29
N ILE A 536 -17.05 -56.07 -0.53
CA ILE A 536 -17.35 -56.06 -1.97
C ILE A 536 -16.02 -55.96 -2.71
N VAL A 537 -15.72 -56.96 -3.53
CA VAL A 537 -14.56 -56.96 -4.43
C VAL A 537 -15.08 -57.13 -5.84
N ALA A 538 -15.18 -56.03 -6.58
CA ALA A 538 -15.84 -56.00 -7.89
C ALA A 538 -14.97 -55.40 -9.00
N ASN A 539 -14.94 -56.04 -10.16
CA ASN A 539 -14.36 -55.49 -11.39
C ASN A 539 -12.87 -55.06 -11.27
N ASN A 540 -12.11 -55.64 -10.36
CA ASN A 540 -10.68 -55.33 -10.21
C ASN A 540 -9.84 -56.20 -11.17
N VAL A 541 -8.68 -55.68 -11.55
CA VAL A 541 -7.63 -56.44 -12.24
C VAL A 541 -6.52 -56.72 -11.24
N PHE A 542 -6.27 -57.99 -10.96
CA PHE A 542 -5.12 -58.47 -10.19
C PHE A 542 -4.10 -59.04 -11.16
N ASP A 543 -2.88 -58.52 -11.14
CA ASP A 543 -1.83 -58.90 -12.08
C ASP A 543 -0.53 -59.24 -11.36
N GLN A 544 0.04 -60.43 -11.62
CA GLN A 544 1.35 -60.80 -11.13
C GLN A 544 2.41 -60.25 -12.10
N LEU A 545 3.06 -59.14 -11.72
CA LEU A 545 4.25 -58.72 -12.44
C LEU A 545 5.39 -59.74 -12.21
N VAL A 546 6.02 -60.15 -13.31
CA VAL A 546 7.05 -61.18 -13.39
C VAL A 546 8.19 -60.89 -12.40
N GLY A 547 8.44 -61.80 -11.45
CA GLY A 547 9.56 -61.70 -10.51
C GLY A 547 9.29 -62.12 -9.07
N ALA A 548 8.03 -62.37 -8.68
CA ALA A 548 7.71 -62.98 -7.40
C ALA A 548 8.11 -64.46 -7.39
N THR A 549 9.16 -64.79 -6.67
CA THR A 549 9.72 -66.15 -6.48
C THR A 549 8.78 -67.13 -5.75
N ALA A 550 7.55 -66.74 -5.42
CA ALA A 550 6.60 -67.59 -4.73
C ALA A 550 5.48 -68.04 -5.68
N ALA A 551 5.70 -69.17 -6.35
CA ALA A 551 4.60 -69.99 -6.84
C ALA A 551 3.74 -70.40 -5.63
N GLY A 552 2.46 -70.00 -5.60
CA GLY A 552 1.48 -70.45 -4.58
C GLY A 552 0.76 -69.36 -3.76
N HIS A 553 0.92 -68.07 -4.05
CA HIS A 553 0.18 -67.01 -3.34
C HIS A 553 -1.15 -66.65 -4.01
N ALA A 554 -2.17 -66.35 -3.21
CA ALA A 554 -3.49 -65.89 -3.67
C ALA A 554 -3.48 -64.41 -4.10
N ALA A 555 -4.30 -64.02 -5.06
CA ALA A 555 -4.51 -62.60 -5.39
C ALA A 555 -5.28 -61.82 -4.31
N LEU A 556 -6.18 -62.52 -3.62
CA LEU A 556 -7.09 -61.99 -2.61
C LEU A 556 -7.25 -63.00 -1.48
N VAL A 557 -7.01 -62.57 -0.25
CA VAL A 557 -7.25 -63.33 0.97
C VAL A 557 -8.27 -62.56 1.80
N ILE A 558 -9.36 -63.22 2.15
CA ILE A 558 -10.35 -62.69 3.08
C ILE A 558 -10.44 -63.63 4.27
N ASP A 559 -10.14 -63.12 5.45
CA ASP A 559 -10.03 -63.87 6.70
C ASP A 559 -11.06 -63.38 7.73
N ASN A 560 -11.69 -64.33 8.43
CA ASN A 560 -12.69 -64.10 9.48
C ASN A 560 -13.83 -63.15 9.03
N ALA A 561 -14.61 -63.58 8.03
CA ALA A 561 -15.65 -62.79 7.38
C ALA A 561 -16.93 -63.61 7.11
N ASP A 562 -18.08 -63.07 7.55
CA ASP A 562 -19.37 -63.78 7.46
C ASP A 562 -20.04 -63.62 6.09
N TYR A 563 -19.83 -62.48 5.42
CA TYR A 563 -20.44 -62.09 4.15
C TYR A 563 -19.43 -61.48 3.17
N GLY A 564 -19.51 -61.85 1.89
CA GLY A 564 -18.67 -61.25 0.85
C GLY A 564 -19.24 -61.40 -0.56
N ILE A 565 -19.09 -60.35 -1.38
CA ILE A 565 -19.41 -60.34 -2.81
C ILE A 565 -18.11 -60.19 -3.58
N ILE A 566 -17.74 -61.20 -4.35
CA ILE A 566 -16.57 -61.18 -5.24
C ILE A 566 -17.08 -61.35 -6.67
N THR A 567 -17.03 -60.30 -7.49
CA THR A 567 -17.64 -60.37 -8.83
C THR A 567 -16.89 -59.62 -9.92
N GLY A 568 -16.91 -60.13 -11.16
CA GLY A 568 -16.37 -59.41 -12.33
C GLY A 568 -14.86 -59.17 -12.31
N ASN A 569 -14.10 -59.75 -11.38
CA ASN A 569 -12.67 -59.51 -11.27
C ASN A 569 -11.87 -60.31 -12.31
N VAL A 570 -10.74 -59.78 -12.75
CA VAL A 570 -9.78 -60.45 -13.61
C VAL A 570 -8.51 -60.72 -12.82
N VAL A 571 -8.05 -61.97 -12.84
CA VAL A 571 -6.89 -62.42 -12.07
C VAL A 571 -5.89 -63.05 -13.04
N ARG A 572 -4.74 -62.40 -13.24
CA ARG A 572 -3.66 -62.80 -14.15
C ARG A 572 -2.41 -63.23 -13.38
N GLY A 573 -1.86 -64.38 -13.73
CA GLY A 573 -0.64 -64.94 -13.10
C GLY A 573 -0.85 -65.52 -11.69
N TYR A 574 -1.93 -65.14 -10.99
CA TYR A 574 -2.29 -65.65 -9.67
C TYR A 574 -3.27 -66.82 -9.67
N TRP A 575 -3.36 -67.52 -8.53
CA TRP A 575 -4.53 -68.31 -8.15
C TRP A 575 -5.47 -67.42 -7.32
N VAL A 576 -6.79 -67.63 -7.41
CA VAL A 576 -7.73 -67.08 -6.42
C VAL A 576 -7.83 -68.07 -5.27
N GLY A 577 -7.06 -67.85 -4.21
CA GLY A 577 -7.09 -68.69 -3.01
C GLY A 577 -7.78 -67.98 -1.85
N MET A 578 -8.98 -68.40 -1.50
CA MET A 578 -9.67 -67.91 -0.29
C MET A 578 -9.33 -68.84 0.87
N SER A 579 -8.71 -68.29 1.92
CA SER A 579 -8.52 -68.98 3.20
C SER A 579 -9.53 -68.44 4.19
N ALA A 580 -10.67 -69.11 4.30
CA ALA A 580 -11.71 -68.79 5.26
C ALA A 580 -11.44 -69.53 6.59
N ASN A 581 -10.89 -68.85 7.60
CA ASN A 581 -10.91 -69.41 8.95
C ASN A 581 -12.33 -69.22 9.55
N SER A 582 -13.12 -70.29 9.52
CA SER A 582 -14.14 -70.64 10.52
C SER A 582 -15.57 -70.03 10.53
N SER A 583 -16.02 -69.18 9.61
CA SER A 583 -17.45 -68.72 9.62
C SER A 583 -18.11 -68.31 8.30
N CYS A 584 -17.56 -68.68 7.13
CA CYS A 584 -18.11 -68.24 5.84
C CYS A 584 -19.53 -68.76 5.56
N SER A 585 -20.53 -67.94 5.90
CA SER A 585 -21.93 -68.34 5.89
C SER A 585 -22.67 -67.86 4.63
N PHE A 586 -22.26 -66.72 4.04
CA PHE A 586 -23.01 -66.10 2.93
C PHE A 586 -22.10 -65.38 1.90
N TRP A 587 -21.56 -66.15 0.96
CA TRP A 587 -20.64 -65.66 -0.07
C TRP A 587 -21.23 -65.75 -1.47
N THR A 588 -21.08 -64.69 -2.26
CA THR A 588 -21.42 -64.67 -3.69
C THR A 588 -20.16 -64.48 -4.53
N MET A 589 -19.84 -65.46 -5.36
CA MET A 589 -18.70 -65.40 -6.29
C MET A 589 -19.16 -65.64 -7.72
N THR A 590 -19.23 -64.59 -8.54
CA THR A 590 -19.81 -64.68 -9.89
C THR A 590 -19.03 -63.86 -10.92
N GLY A 591 -18.88 -64.37 -12.14
CA GLY A 591 -18.32 -63.61 -13.25
C GLY A 591 -16.83 -63.22 -13.11
N ASN A 592 -16.09 -63.86 -12.21
CA ASN A 592 -14.64 -63.64 -12.09
C ASN A 592 -13.89 -64.49 -13.14
N MET A 593 -12.83 -63.93 -13.71
CA MET A 593 -11.99 -64.57 -14.72
C MET A 593 -10.57 -64.79 -14.17
N ALA A 594 -10.07 -66.02 -14.23
CA ALA A 594 -8.68 -66.34 -13.94
C ALA A 594 -7.94 -66.69 -15.24
N VAL A 595 -6.77 -66.09 -15.47
CA VAL A 595 -5.95 -66.25 -16.67
C VAL A 595 -4.54 -66.67 -16.23
N GLY A 596 -4.21 -67.94 -16.45
CA GLY A 596 -2.93 -68.53 -16.06
C GLY A 596 -1.78 -68.27 -17.04
N GLN A 597 -0.54 -68.35 -16.55
CA GLN A 597 0.69 -68.33 -17.36
C GLN A 597 1.13 -69.71 -17.87
N SER A 598 0.51 -70.82 -17.44
CA SER A 598 0.87 -72.17 -17.89
C SER A 598 -0.27 -72.87 -18.64
N SER A 599 0.03 -73.30 -19.87
CA SER A 599 -0.83 -74.15 -20.69
C SER A 599 -1.05 -75.50 -19.99
N GLY A 600 -2.28 -75.80 -19.57
CA GLY A 600 -2.69 -77.17 -19.25
C GLY A 600 -3.21 -77.46 -17.84
N VAL A 601 -3.40 -76.46 -16.97
CA VAL A 601 -4.05 -76.69 -15.67
C VAL A 601 -5.50 -76.23 -15.74
N ALA A 602 -6.44 -77.19 -15.68
CA ALA A 602 -7.85 -76.90 -15.46
C ALA A 602 -7.99 -76.26 -14.07
N TRP A 603 -8.53 -75.05 -14.02
CA TRP A 603 -8.72 -74.32 -12.77
C TRP A 603 -9.98 -74.83 -12.07
N ASN A 604 -9.79 -75.60 -11.00
CA ASN A 604 -10.83 -75.76 -10.01
C ASN A 604 -10.87 -74.48 -9.16
N PHE A 605 -12.03 -73.84 -9.08
CA PHE A 605 -12.41 -73.06 -7.91
C PHE A 605 -12.52 -74.05 -6.73
N SER A 606 -11.37 -74.44 -6.17
CA SER A 606 -11.35 -75.21 -4.95
C SER A 606 -11.57 -74.23 -3.81
N LEU A 607 -12.72 -74.32 -3.16
CA LEU A 607 -12.80 -73.99 -1.75
C LEU A 607 -11.78 -74.88 -1.07
N MET A 608 -10.65 -74.31 -0.68
CA MET A 608 -9.70 -75.03 0.15
C MET A 608 -10.36 -75.17 1.51
N ASN A 609 -11.08 -76.28 1.73
CA ASN A 609 -11.14 -76.81 3.07
C ASN A 609 -9.70 -77.18 3.43
N ALA A 610 -9.20 -76.55 4.48
CA ALA A 610 -7.85 -76.74 4.97
C ALA A 610 -7.69 -78.16 5.55
N ASP A 611 -7.49 -79.16 4.69
CA ASP A 611 -6.98 -80.46 5.14
C ASP A 611 -5.45 -80.45 5.36
N SER A 612 -4.81 -79.28 5.40
CA SER A 612 -3.43 -79.15 5.89
C SER A 612 -3.27 -78.33 7.17
N ILE A 613 -4.27 -77.57 7.63
CA ILE A 613 -4.20 -76.89 8.92
C ILE A 613 -5.62 -76.72 9.52
N PHE A 614 -5.90 -77.50 10.58
CA PHE A 614 -7.05 -77.48 11.51
C PHE A 614 -8.23 -78.43 11.27
N ALA A 615 -8.28 -79.43 12.15
CA ALA A 615 -9.48 -80.18 12.52
C ALA A 615 -10.50 -79.28 13.21
N ASN A 616 -11.73 -79.23 12.71
CA ASN A 616 -12.97 -79.43 13.48
C ASN A 616 -14.20 -79.21 12.58
N ASN A 617 -15.16 -80.12 12.73
CA ASN A 617 -16.49 -80.11 12.11
C ASN A 617 -17.14 -78.72 12.15
N ASN A 618 -17.41 -78.11 10.99
CA ASN A 618 -18.61 -77.30 10.74
C ASN A 618 -18.85 -77.18 9.23
N ALA A 619 -20.07 -77.50 8.81
CA ALA A 619 -20.49 -77.54 7.41
C ALA A 619 -20.70 -76.13 6.86
N CYS A 620 -20.10 -75.82 5.70
CA CYS A 620 -20.50 -74.70 4.85
C CYS A 620 -21.78 -75.09 4.08
N ASP A 621 -22.89 -74.40 4.31
CA ASP A 621 -24.20 -74.84 3.82
C ASP A 621 -24.55 -74.42 2.39
N GLN A 622 -24.00 -73.34 1.82
CA GLN A 622 -24.23 -72.99 0.40
C GLN A 622 -23.10 -72.16 -0.21
N ILE A 623 -22.32 -72.76 -1.10
CA ILE A 623 -21.39 -72.03 -1.97
C ILE A 623 -21.76 -72.35 -3.42
N GLN A 624 -22.29 -71.36 -4.13
CA GLN A 624 -22.65 -71.46 -5.54
C GLN A 624 -21.51 -70.92 -6.40
N VAL A 625 -20.70 -71.83 -6.96
CA VAL A 625 -19.64 -71.50 -7.92
C VAL A 625 -20.20 -71.62 -9.34
N PHE A 626 -20.44 -70.49 -10.01
CA PHE A 626 -20.71 -70.47 -11.45
C PHE A 626 -19.41 -70.12 -12.21
N GLY A 627 -18.51 -71.09 -12.31
CA GLY A 627 -17.35 -70.98 -13.18
C GLY A 627 -17.74 -71.36 -14.62
N THR A 628 -17.74 -70.39 -15.54
CA THR A 628 -17.87 -70.69 -16.97
C THR A 628 -16.49 -71.03 -17.56
N GLY A 629 -16.03 -72.25 -17.29
CA GLY A 629 -14.98 -72.86 -18.10
C GLY A 629 -15.54 -73.23 -19.47
N LEU A 630 -15.32 -72.36 -20.47
CA LEU A 630 -15.61 -72.69 -21.87
C LEU A 630 -14.45 -73.48 -22.46
N ASP A 631 -14.44 -74.78 -22.16
CA ASP A 631 -13.97 -75.77 -23.12
C ASP A 631 -15.21 -76.55 -23.60
N ARG A 632 -15.48 -76.51 -24.92
CA ARG A 632 -16.63 -77.20 -25.55
C ARG A 632 -16.51 -78.73 -25.52
N THR A 633 -15.41 -79.28 -25.01
CA THR A 633 -15.13 -80.73 -25.05
C THR A 633 -15.37 -81.44 -23.73
N THR A 634 -15.52 -80.70 -22.62
CA THR A 634 -15.54 -81.27 -21.27
C THR A 634 -16.69 -80.72 -20.42
N TYR A 635 -17.38 -81.57 -19.65
CA TYR A 635 -18.43 -81.19 -18.70
C TYR A 635 -18.26 -81.95 -17.38
N ALA A 636 -18.08 -81.22 -16.29
CA ALA A 636 -18.04 -81.77 -14.94
C ALA A 636 -19.18 -81.19 -14.11
N THR A 637 -19.87 -82.04 -13.34
CA THR A 637 -20.93 -81.62 -12.42
C THR A 637 -21.01 -82.56 -11.23
N THR A 638 -21.47 -82.03 -10.10
CA THR A 638 -21.83 -82.83 -8.91
C THR A 638 -23.34 -82.97 -8.86
N VAL A 639 -23.83 -84.17 -8.54
CA VAL A 639 -25.27 -84.43 -8.41
C VAL A 639 -25.60 -85.17 -7.12
N VAL A 640 -26.82 -84.93 -6.62
CA VAL A 640 -27.40 -85.64 -5.47
C VAL A 640 -28.73 -86.26 -5.93
N PRO A 641 -28.72 -87.49 -6.45
CA PRO A 641 -29.93 -88.14 -6.97
C PRO A 641 -30.90 -88.51 -5.85
N THR A 642 -32.20 -88.43 -6.13
CA THR A 642 -33.26 -88.93 -5.25
C THR A 642 -33.58 -90.38 -5.63
N PHE A 643 -33.39 -91.33 -4.71
CA PHE A 643 -33.69 -92.73 -4.93
C PHE A 643 -35.13 -93.07 -4.52
N GLY A 644 -35.95 -93.54 -5.46
CA GLY A 644 -37.40 -93.66 -5.29
C GLY A 644 -37.92 -94.92 -4.58
N SER A 645 -37.09 -95.93 -4.34
CA SER A 645 -37.51 -97.19 -3.69
C SER A 645 -36.34 -97.95 -3.06
N PRO A 646 -36.51 -98.64 -1.90
CA PRO A 646 -35.45 -99.43 -1.30
C PRO A 646 -34.94 -100.52 -2.25
N GLY A 647 -33.63 -100.58 -2.47
CA GLY A 647 -32.99 -101.55 -3.35
C GLY A 647 -31.48 -101.53 -3.20
N THR A 648 -30.80 -102.62 -3.55
CA THR A 648 -29.33 -102.77 -3.45
C THR A 648 -28.59 -102.22 -4.68
N THR A 649 -29.33 -101.95 -5.75
CA THR A 649 -28.87 -101.29 -6.98
C THR A 649 -29.87 -100.20 -7.34
N GLN A 650 -29.37 -99.02 -7.70
CA GLN A 650 -30.16 -97.88 -8.13
C GLN A 650 -29.65 -97.38 -9.48
N THR A 651 -30.56 -96.84 -10.28
CA THR A 651 -30.21 -96.19 -11.55
C THR A 651 -30.81 -94.79 -11.57
N PHE A 652 -30.04 -93.82 -12.04
CA PHE A 652 -30.51 -92.45 -12.22
C PHE A 652 -29.82 -91.81 -13.42
N ASP A 653 -30.44 -90.76 -13.94
CA ASP A 653 -29.92 -89.99 -15.06
C ASP A 653 -29.38 -88.65 -14.57
N ILE A 654 -28.19 -88.30 -15.04
CA ILE A 654 -27.60 -86.97 -14.85
C ILE A 654 -27.90 -86.16 -16.11
N PRO A 655 -28.73 -85.11 -16.04
CA PRO A 655 -29.04 -84.29 -17.21
C PRO A 655 -27.78 -83.55 -17.68
N LEU A 656 -27.57 -83.54 -18.99
CA LEU A 656 -26.53 -82.76 -19.65
C LEU A 656 -27.14 -81.46 -20.22
N PRO A 657 -26.41 -80.33 -20.23
CA PRO A 657 -26.91 -79.10 -20.82
C PRO A 657 -27.21 -79.27 -22.32
N VAL A 658 -28.33 -78.69 -22.77
CA VAL A 658 -28.74 -78.69 -24.18
C VAL A 658 -27.62 -78.11 -25.05
N ASN A 659 -27.31 -78.77 -26.18
CA ASN A 659 -26.24 -78.41 -27.12
C ASN A 659 -24.80 -78.47 -26.57
N ARG A 660 -24.56 -79.14 -25.43
CA ARG A 660 -23.20 -79.33 -24.89
C ARG A 660 -22.39 -80.35 -25.69
N PHE A 661 -23.02 -81.45 -26.11
CA PHE A 661 -22.37 -82.55 -26.84
C PHE A 661 -23.13 -82.84 -28.15
N SER A 662 -22.38 -83.09 -29.24
CA SER A 662 -22.94 -83.48 -30.55
C SER A 662 -23.11 -84.99 -30.71
N VAL A 663 -22.44 -85.77 -29.86
CA VAL A 663 -22.52 -87.23 -29.74
C VAL A 663 -22.55 -87.62 -28.25
N PRO A 664 -23.08 -88.79 -27.86
CA PRO A 664 -23.04 -89.24 -26.48
C PRO A 664 -21.60 -89.21 -25.92
N PRO A 665 -21.34 -88.53 -24.80
CA PRO A 665 -19.99 -88.41 -24.26
C PRO A 665 -19.52 -89.72 -23.61
N ILE A 666 -18.20 -89.92 -23.55
CA ILE A 666 -17.62 -90.88 -22.61
C ILE A 666 -17.63 -90.22 -21.24
N ALA A 667 -18.15 -90.93 -20.23
CA ALA A 667 -18.27 -90.38 -18.90
C ALA A 667 -17.68 -91.29 -17.84
N MET A 668 -17.10 -90.66 -16.82
CA MET A 668 -16.68 -91.30 -15.58
C MET A 668 -17.50 -90.72 -14.44
N VAL A 669 -17.95 -91.60 -13.54
CA VAL A 669 -18.65 -91.21 -12.32
C VAL A 669 -17.91 -91.77 -11.13
N THR A 670 -17.68 -90.92 -10.14
CA THR A 670 -17.01 -91.27 -8.88
C THR A 670 -17.90 -90.84 -7.71
N PRO A 671 -18.10 -91.68 -6.67
CA PRO A 671 -18.79 -91.26 -5.47
C PRO A 671 -17.87 -90.37 -4.63
N ASP A 672 -18.44 -89.47 -3.83
CA ASP A 672 -17.70 -88.58 -2.93
C ASP A 672 -17.01 -89.29 -1.75
N SER A 673 -17.38 -90.55 -1.48
CA SER A 673 -16.89 -91.38 -0.39
C SER A 673 -16.51 -92.78 -0.90
N THR A 674 -15.30 -93.23 -0.55
CA THR A 674 -14.60 -94.36 -1.22
C THR A 674 -14.93 -95.76 -0.66
N GLY A 675 -15.70 -95.85 0.43
CA GLY A 675 -15.88 -97.10 1.18
C GLY A 675 -16.90 -98.09 0.59
N ASP A 676 -18.13 -97.64 0.32
CA ASP A 676 -19.27 -98.57 0.26
C ASP A 676 -19.99 -98.63 -1.09
N LEU A 677 -19.57 -97.84 -2.09
CA LEU A 677 -20.25 -97.75 -3.38
C LEU A 677 -19.41 -98.26 -4.55
N VAL A 678 -20.09 -98.88 -5.51
CA VAL A 678 -19.60 -99.16 -6.86
C VAL A 678 -20.53 -98.44 -7.82
N CYS A 679 -19.98 -97.52 -8.60
CA CYS A 679 -20.71 -96.82 -9.65
C CYS A 679 -20.13 -97.18 -11.01
N SER A 680 -21.00 -97.35 -11.99
CA SER A 680 -20.64 -97.52 -13.39
C SER A 680 -21.56 -96.71 -14.28
N VAL A 681 -21.02 -96.24 -15.39
CA VAL A 681 -21.80 -95.55 -16.42
C VAL A 681 -22.39 -96.60 -17.37
N ASP A 682 -23.71 -96.52 -17.57
CA ASP A 682 -24.40 -97.28 -18.59
C ASP A 682 -24.27 -96.54 -19.93
N HIS A 683 -23.19 -96.86 -20.63
CA HIS A 683 -22.87 -96.25 -21.92
C HIS A 683 -23.90 -96.59 -23.00
N ALA A 684 -24.67 -97.68 -22.86
CA ALA A 684 -25.70 -98.06 -23.84
C ALA A 684 -26.93 -97.15 -23.79
N ASN A 685 -27.17 -96.51 -22.64
CA ASN A 685 -28.32 -95.63 -22.40
C ASN A 685 -27.94 -94.17 -22.12
N THR A 686 -26.68 -93.81 -22.36
CA THR A 686 -26.18 -92.42 -22.29
C THR A 686 -26.47 -91.71 -23.62
N THR A 687 -27.02 -90.50 -23.56
CA THR A 687 -27.34 -89.67 -24.74
C THR A 687 -26.62 -88.32 -24.70
N VAL A 688 -26.78 -87.49 -25.74
CA VAL A 688 -26.31 -86.09 -25.74
C VAL A 688 -26.99 -85.23 -24.67
N SER A 689 -28.09 -85.69 -24.08
CA SER A 689 -28.90 -84.96 -23.09
C SER A 689 -28.86 -85.56 -21.69
N ASN A 690 -28.30 -86.76 -21.50
CA ASN A 690 -28.19 -87.39 -20.18
C ASN A 690 -27.07 -88.44 -20.11
N VAL A 691 -26.46 -88.61 -18.94
CA VAL A 691 -25.59 -89.76 -18.62
C VAL A 691 -26.33 -90.67 -17.66
N ARG A 692 -26.50 -91.94 -18.03
CA ARG A 692 -27.14 -92.94 -17.17
C ARG A 692 -26.12 -93.59 -16.25
N VAL A 693 -26.39 -93.56 -14.95
CA VAL A 693 -25.50 -94.07 -13.91
C VAL A 693 -26.18 -95.20 -13.16
N VAL A 694 -25.45 -96.31 -13.00
CA VAL A 694 -25.84 -97.44 -12.16
C VAL A 694 -24.96 -97.43 -10.92
N VAL A 695 -25.58 -97.47 -9.74
CA VAL A 695 -24.88 -97.49 -8.46
C VAL A 695 -25.32 -98.69 -7.63
N LYS A 696 -24.35 -99.37 -7.04
CA LYS A 696 -24.54 -100.54 -6.19
C LYS A 696 -23.77 -100.38 -4.89
N LYS A 697 -24.37 -100.77 -3.77
CA LYS A 697 -23.68 -100.86 -2.48
C LYS A 697 -22.86 -102.16 -2.40
N ARG A 698 -21.59 -102.08 -1.95
CA ARG A 698 -20.71 -103.25 -1.80
C ARG A 698 -21.17 -104.20 -0.69
N ASP A 699 -21.75 -103.66 0.36
CA ASP A 699 -22.22 -104.39 1.55
C ASP A 699 -23.58 -105.08 1.34
N GLY A 700 -24.24 -104.85 0.19
CA GLY A 700 -25.55 -105.42 -0.13
C GLY A 700 -26.73 -104.82 0.67
N THR A 701 -26.52 -103.74 1.42
CA THR A 701 -27.60 -103.06 2.13
C THR A 701 -28.39 -102.11 1.22
N SER A 702 -29.58 -101.69 1.64
CA SER A 702 -30.34 -100.65 0.92
C SER A 702 -29.68 -99.27 1.08
N PHE A 703 -29.88 -98.38 0.11
CA PHE A 703 -29.41 -96.99 0.21
C PHE A 703 -30.12 -96.26 1.36
N SER A 704 -29.36 -95.58 2.22
CA SER A 704 -29.88 -94.77 3.34
C SER A 704 -29.09 -93.46 3.41
N GLY A 705 -29.73 -92.33 3.11
CA GLY A 705 -29.09 -91.00 3.05
C GLY A 705 -28.88 -90.46 1.64
N GLY A 706 -28.44 -89.20 1.54
CA GLY A 706 -28.09 -88.54 0.28
C GLY A 706 -26.62 -88.75 -0.05
N TYR A 707 -26.32 -89.37 -1.19
CA TYR A 707 -24.96 -89.59 -1.69
C TYR A 707 -24.64 -88.57 -2.79
N ARG A 708 -23.42 -88.02 -2.80
CA ARG A 708 -22.99 -87.12 -3.89
C ARG A 708 -22.12 -87.89 -4.88
N PHE A 709 -22.33 -87.60 -6.16
CA PHE A 709 -21.58 -88.18 -7.25
C PHE A 709 -20.95 -87.08 -8.10
N PHE A 710 -19.70 -87.28 -8.47
CA PHE A 710 -18.97 -86.43 -9.41
C PHE A 710 -19.03 -87.07 -10.79
N LEU A 711 -19.62 -86.37 -11.75
CA LEU A 711 -19.59 -86.72 -13.17
C LEU A 711 -18.47 -85.94 -13.84
N ASN A 712 -17.66 -86.64 -14.64
CA ASN A 712 -16.78 -86.03 -15.62
C ASN A 712 -17.07 -86.65 -17.00
N ALA A 713 -17.56 -85.84 -17.93
CA ALA A 713 -17.97 -86.25 -19.26
C ALA A 713 -17.11 -85.54 -20.32
N HIS A 714 -16.61 -86.31 -21.28
CA HIS A 714 -15.73 -85.85 -22.35
C HIS A 714 -16.31 -86.25 -23.72
N ALA A 715 -16.26 -85.33 -24.68
CA ALA A 715 -16.47 -85.64 -26.08
C ALA A 715 -15.25 -86.40 -26.63
N LEU A 716 -15.47 -87.42 -27.45
CA LEU A 716 -14.42 -88.02 -28.28
C LEU A 716 -14.05 -87.10 -29.44
#